data_AF-A0A2S4WKM1-F1
#
_entry.id   AF-A0A2S4WKM1-F1
#
_cell.length_a   1.000
_cell.length_b   1.000
_cell.length_c   1.000
_cell.angle_alpha   90.00
_cell.angle_beta   90.00
_cell.angle_gamma   90.00
#
_symmetry.space_group_name_H-M   'P 1'
#
loop_
_entity.id
_entity.type
_entity.pdbx_description
1 polymer ?
#
loop_
_entity_poly.entity_id
_entity_poly.type
_entity_poly.pdbx_seq_one_letter_code
_entity_poly.pdbx_strand_id
1 'polypeptide(L)'
;MPAQLYKTRTVAQEFKIELYHLSLGLARYRSVIPIIEQELRFAFIQMSANRRIAKEFTDLQTSPIKYVTIEPDESNVLHWTGVMEGPVGSCYEGGKFKIEATFPLEYPFKAPTIKFITKIYHPNITAEGLLCIGLLKPDAWKPSIRIEHVLRAIVNLLVEPNPEDAVVASIAEQFDKDFELFKSTAQDHVRKSPSQANISQPQPKKMADKIPLPDSPRHEDEEEEELNLIVNGLLSSIDGQHTSLLPLYQTMTTTTRILSKPGQLLREKLAERLDQLDKLKLSSDKDEEIRNTEFENLQLKLKQEEEKRAKSISLLRAVRQKLVQTEKDKLALENELNEINNHSTTKINELQSDKRNLEDLLTKSKISQEQQLSKLRHSYERENQSIKTQFEENYHPRKPNTITSKAAYERELSNRNQKLSQLENRVKELSSERDHLFNQLQKRQAELEESIAQEDLIKSNSIELNHQLNESHNQIQILTEQIHKLTSTTQEDPSQSNLIVNELEHQYSSKIKSLESLKSDIEFDLNESLNERLAQIDQLRSQSKLKNQEYADCIQFMNKRNQEIIDSDHQIDLLKQDLNKEKESNLNLTSLIDNLQIELDNLKSQYNLQMEELKNLKIHIEELKKSEDTLKIEIQNLKVNEIKKIDEVKGLFMKKDIIINGKKELGPSASSSSQTCLPTLTSPTSTTTTQQRDQEEDCQLDRRTSTSSHTQLQTHHPSSSTIDLGSEASSLPVIEDEAELNFEYLRNTLLQFLEHKEMRPHLVRVLGVILHFTPQEIRREGICKKS
;
A
#
# COMPACT_ATOMS: atom_id res chain seq x y z
N MET A 1 40.22 -1.73 -58.53
CA MET A 1 39.67 -2.79 -57.66
C MET A 1 40.33 -2.91 -56.27
N PRO A 2 41.66 -3.12 -56.09
CA PRO A 2 42.17 -3.52 -54.76
C PRO A 2 42.05 -2.45 -53.66
N ALA A 3 42.16 -1.15 -53.98
CA ALA A 3 42.20 -0.08 -52.97
C ALA A 3 40.88 0.13 -52.20
N GLN A 4 39.72 -0.11 -52.83
CA GLN A 4 38.41 0.05 -52.16
C GLN A 4 38.15 -1.10 -51.18
N LEU A 5 38.53 -2.33 -51.53
CA LEU A 5 38.42 -3.51 -50.66
C LEU A 5 39.29 -3.40 -49.41
N TYR A 6 40.41 -2.68 -49.46
CA TYR A 6 41.22 -2.42 -48.27
C TYR A 6 40.53 -1.45 -47.32
N LYS A 7 40.00 -0.32 -47.81
CA LYS A 7 39.30 0.67 -46.98
C LYS A 7 38.06 0.11 -46.29
N THR A 8 37.23 -0.66 -47.00
CA THR A 8 36.04 -1.28 -46.39
C THR A 8 36.42 -2.33 -45.34
N ARG A 9 37.53 -3.05 -45.53
CA ARG A 9 38.04 -4.02 -44.55
C ARG A 9 38.59 -3.37 -43.29
N THR A 10 39.29 -2.22 -43.40
CA THR A 10 39.75 -1.44 -42.24
C THR A 10 38.58 -0.93 -41.40
N VAL A 11 37.61 -0.25 -42.02
CA VAL A 11 36.43 0.27 -41.32
C VAL A 11 35.61 -0.85 -40.67
N ALA A 12 35.48 -2.00 -41.35
CA ALA A 12 34.82 -3.18 -40.78
C ALA A 12 35.60 -3.85 -39.63
N GLN A 13 36.92 -3.64 -39.53
CA GLN A 13 37.71 -4.08 -38.37
C GLN A 13 37.58 -3.08 -37.20
N GLU A 14 37.58 -1.78 -37.47
CA GLU A 14 37.38 -0.73 -36.46
C GLU A 14 36.01 -0.86 -35.78
N PHE A 15 34.93 -0.96 -36.56
CA PHE A 15 33.57 -1.22 -36.03
C PHE A 15 33.50 -2.51 -35.20
N LYS A 16 34.25 -3.55 -35.57
CA LYS A 16 34.26 -4.83 -34.87
C LYS A 16 35.05 -4.76 -33.56
N ILE A 17 36.06 -3.89 -33.48
CA ILE A 17 36.80 -3.57 -32.25
C ILE A 17 35.92 -2.74 -31.31
N GLU A 18 35.23 -1.71 -31.81
CA GLU A 18 34.29 -0.92 -31.00
C GLU A 18 33.16 -1.78 -30.43
N LEU A 19 32.50 -2.62 -31.25
CA LEU A 19 31.49 -3.56 -30.78
C LEU A 19 32.03 -4.56 -29.75
N TYR A 20 33.28 -5.01 -29.90
CA TYR A 20 33.92 -5.88 -28.92
C TYR A 20 34.14 -5.16 -27.58
N HIS A 21 34.66 -3.92 -27.59
CA HIS A 21 34.78 -3.10 -26.39
C HIS A 21 33.43 -2.78 -25.74
N LEU A 22 32.38 -2.49 -26.53
CA LEU A 22 31.02 -2.30 -26.03
C LEU A 22 30.50 -3.58 -25.36
N SER A 23 30.74 -4.75 -25.96
CA SER A 23 30.35 -6.04 -25.37
C SER A 23 31.11 -6.35 -24.08
N LEU A 24 32.40 -6.01 -23.96
CA LEU A 24 33.16 -6.14 -22.71
C LEU A 24 32.65 -5.17 -21.64
N GLY A 25 32.27 -3.95 -22.02
CA GLY A 25 31.64 -2.98 -21.13
C GLY A 25 30.32 -3.52 -20.58
N LEU A 26 29.42 -3.93 -21.46
CA LEU A 26 28.13 -4.53 -21.10
C LEU A 26 28.29 -5.82 -20.29
N ALA A 27 29.28 -6.67 -20.60
CA ALA A 27 29.57 -7.87 -19.80
C ALA A 27 30.04 -7.52 -18.39
N ARG A 28 30.92 -6.52 -18.22
CA ARG A 28 31.36 -6.03 -16.90
C ARG A 28 30.19 -5.47 -16.10
N TYR A 29 29.37 -4.59 -16.68
CA TYR A 29 28.15 -4.10 -16.04
C TYR A 29 27.21 -5.24 -15.65
N ARG A 30 26.97 -6.20 -16.54
CA ARG A 30 26.12 -7.38 -16.27
C ARG A 30 26.66 -8.30 -15.17
N SER A 31 27.97 -8.33 -14.93
CA SER A 31 28.57 -9.05 -13.79
C SER A 31 28.54 -8.25 -12.47
N VAL A 32 28.48 -6.93 -12.52
CA VAL A 32 28.54 -6.05 -11.33
C VAL A 32 27.14 -5.70 -10.80
N ILE A 33 26.14 -5.53 -11.67
CA ILE A 33 24.75 -5.23 -11.28
C ILE A 33 24.20 -6.23 -10.24
N PRO A 34 24.33 -7.57 -10.40
CA PRO A 34 23.82 -8.52 -9.40
C PRO A 34 24.49 -8.39 -8.02
N ILE A 35 25.77 -7.98 -7.99
CA ILE A 35 26.52 -7.80 -6.74
C ILE A 35 26.02 -6.54 -6.03
N ILE A 36 25.89 -5.42 -6.75
CA ILE A 36 25.34 -4.17 -6.20
C ILE A 36 23.88 -4.37 -5.76
N GLU A 37 23.06 -5.10 -6.52
CA GLU A 37 21.70 -5.45 -6.09
C GLU A 37 21.69 -6.30 -4.82
N GLN A 38 22.63 -7.24 -4.66
CA GLN A 38 22.75 -8.07 -3.47
C GLN A 38 23.19 -7.25 -2.25
N GLU A 39 24.18 -6.36 -2.39
CA GLU A 39 24.64 -5.46 -1.33
C GLU A 39 23.54 -4.46 -0.92
N LEU A 40 22.83 -3.85 -1.89
CA LEU A 40 21.72 -2.94 -1.62
C LEU A 40 20.53 -3.65 -0.95
N ARG A 41 20.22 -4.89 -1.35
CA ARG A 41 19.21 -5.73 -0.67
C ARG A 41 19.63 -6.04 0.76
N PHE A 42 20.89 -6.40 1.00
CA PHE A 42 21.43 -6.70 2.32
C PHE A 42 21.38 -5.48 3.26
N ALA A 43 21.84 -4.33 2.77
CA ALA A 43 21.76 -3.06 3.49
C ALA A 43 20.31 -2.63 3.79
N PHE A 44 19.39 -2.77 2.82
CA PHE A 44 17.97 -2.48 3.02
C PHE A 44 17.32 -3.38 4.08
N ILE A 45 17.62 -4.69 4.04
CA ILE A 45 17.17 -5.66 5.04
C ILE A 45 17.67 -5.25 6.43
N GLN A 46 18.97 -5.01 6.59
CA GLN A 46 19.60 -4.58 7.85
C GLN A 46 19.00 -3.27 8.38
N MET A 47 18.77 -2.27 7.52
CA MET A 47 18.11 -1.01 7.92
C MET A 47 16.65 -1.24 8.37
N SER A 48 15.92 -2.16 7.74
CA SER A 48 14.55 -2.50 8.12
C SER A 48 14.47 -3.22 9.47
N ALA A 49 15.38 -4.17 9.72
CA ALA A 49 15.51 -4.89 10.98
C ALA A 49 15.85 -3.95 12.13
N ASN A 50 16.90 -3.13 11.98
CA ASN A 50 17.30 -2.15 13.00
C ASN A 50 16.16 -1.18 13.36
N ARG A 51 15.39 -0.71 12.37
CA ARG A 51 14.24 0.19 12.61
C ARG A 51 13.10 -0.52 13.37
N ARG A 52 12.85 -1.80 13.09
CA ARG A 52 11.86 -2.61 13.81
C ARG A 52 12.29 -2.87 15.26
N ILE A 53 13.55 -3.26 15.45
CA ILE A 53 14.15 -3.60 16.76
C ILE A 53 14.23 -2.37 17.67
N ALA A 54 14.66 -1.22 17.14
CA ALA A 54 14.68 0.05 17.89
C ALA A 54 13.27 0.47 18.34
N LYS A 55 12.24 0.28 17.51
CA LYS A 55 10.85 0.53 17.94
C LYS A 55 10.45 -0.43 19.06
N GLU A 56 10.67 -1.74 18.92
CA GLU A 56 10.27 -2.70 19.95
C GLU A 56 10.98 -2.48 21.29
N PHE A 57 12.21 -1.96 21.29
CA PHE A 57 12.86 -1.51 22.52
C PHE A 57 12.15 -0.29 23.14
N THR A 58 11.72 0.69 22.33
CA THR A 58 10.91 1.83 22.82
C THR A 58 9.54 1.38 23.34
N ASP A 59 8.88 0.44 22.67
CA ASP A 59 7.63 -0.17 23.12
C ASP A 59 7.83 -0.83 24.52
N LEU A 60 8.94 -1.57 24.73
CA LEU A 60 9.29 -2.20 26.02
C LEU A 60 9.66 -1.19 27.13
N GLN A 61 10.36 -0.11 26.80
CA GLN A 61 10.64 0.97 27.77
C GLN A 61 9.35 1.68 28.21
N THR A 62 8.34 1.71 27.34
CA THR A 62 7.02 2.31 27.63
C THR A 62 6.12 1.35 28.41
N SER A 63 6.22 0.04 28.14
CA SER A 63 5.42 -1.03 28.76
C SER A 63 6.32 -2.17 29.26
N PRO A 64 7.02 -1.99 30.41
CA PRO A 64 7.95 -2.99 30.93
C PRO A 64 7.25 -4.28 31.33
N ILE A 65 7.85 -5.43 30.98
CA ILE A 65 7.30 -6.75 31.28
C ILE A 65 7.61 -7.11 32.73
N LYS A 66 6.59 -7.56 33.48
CA LYS A 66 6.77 -8.02 34.85
C LYS A 66 7.77 -9.19 34.90
N TYR A 67 8.72 -9.12 35.83
CA TYR A 67 9.82 -10.07 36.01
C TYR A 67 10.89 -10.09 34.88
N VAL A 68 10.91 -9.13 33.95
CA VAL A 68 11.94 -9.08 32.89
C VAL A 68 12.53 -7.68 32.74
N THR A 69 13.85 -7.59 32.82
CA THR A 69 14.63 -6.41 32.42
C THR A 69 15.56 -6.81 31.28
N ILE A 70 15.55 -6.09 30.16
CA ILE A 70 16.38 -6.41 28.98
C ILE A 70 16.80 -5.12 28.26
N GLU A 71 18.05 -5.05 27.84
CA GLU A 71 18.68 -3.87 27.24
C GLU A 71 19.55 -4.27 26.03
N PRO A 72 19.60 -3.47 24.94
CA PRO A 72 20.52 -3.68 23.83
C PRO A 72 21.97 -3.46 24.26
N ASP A 73 22.89 -4.25 23.71
CA ASP A 73 24.32 -4.03 23.85
C ASP A 73 24.76 -2.73 23.16
N GLU A 74 25.70 -2.01 23.78
CA GLU A 74 26.23 -0.73 23.27
C GLU A 74 26.92 -0.89 21.90
N SER A 75 27.53 -2.05 21.62
CA SER A 75 28.23 -2.31 20.37
C SER A 75 27.33 -2.85 19.26
N ASN A 76 26.20 -3.49 19.60
CA ASN A 76 25.36 -4.19 18.64
C ASN A 76 23.87 -4.21 19.06
N VAL A 77 23.06 -3.37 18.43
CA VAL A 77 21.59 -3.31 18.64
C VAL A 77 20.83 -4.60 18.27
N LEU A 78 21.47 -5.55 17.56
CA LEU A 78 20.93 -6.89 17.27
C LEU A 78 21.20 -7.90 18.39
N HIS A 79 21.90 -7.50 19.45
CA HIS A 79 22.22 -8.33 20.61
C HIS A 79 21.74 -7.63 21.87
N TRP A 80 20.82 -8.26 22.60
CA TRP A 80 20.29 -7.71 23.85
C TRP A 80 20.62 -8.66 25.01
N THR A 81 20.91 -8.11 26.18
CA THR A 81 21.15 -8.88 27.40
C THR A 81 20.20 -8.43 28.50
N GLY A 82 19.83 -9.35 29.39
CA GLY A 82 18.82 -9.08 30.39
C GLY A 82 18.87 -10.01 31.59
N VAL A 83 17.95 -9.76 32.52
CA VAL A 83 17.67 -10.59 33.69
C VAL A 83 16.17 -10.88 33.72
N MET A 84 15.85 -12.16 33.76
CA MET A 84 14.52 -12.67 34.07
C MET A 84 14.49 -13.11 35.54
N GLU A 85 13.52 -12.62 36.30
CA GLU A 85 13.30 -13.04 37.69
C GLU A 85 12.31 -14.21 37.72
N GLY A 86 12.52 -15.15 38.64
CA GLY A 86 11.62 -16.29 38.80
C GLY A 86 10.24 -15.83 39.28
N PRO A 87 9.15 -16.12 38.55
CA PRO A 87 7.82 -15.64 38.91
C PRO A 87 7.36 -16.15 40.28
N VAL A 88 6.63 -15.30 41.01
CA VAL A 88 6.01 -15.67 42.30
C VAL A 88 5.03 -16.83 42.09
N GLY A 89 5.10 -17.84 42.96
CA GLY A 89 4.35 -19.09 42.88
C GLY A 89 5.00 -20.19 42.04
N SER A 90 6.02 -19.88 41.23
CA SER A 90 6.75 -20.88 40.44
C SER A 90 7.80 -21.63 41.27
N CYS A 91 8.28 -22.76 40.74
CA CYS A 91 9.44 -23.47 41.30
C CYS A 91 10.75 -22.65 41.24
N TYR A 92 10.74 -21.49 40.59
CA TYR A 92 11.90 -20.64 40.35
C TYR A 92 11.92 -19.34 41.17
N GLU A 93 10.89 -19.10 42.00
CA GLU A 93 10.69 -17.86 42.76
C GLU A 93 11.97 -17.39 43.50
N GLY A 94 12.27 -16.09 43.40
CA GLY A 94 13.47 -15.48 43.97
C GLY A 94 14.77 -15.72 43.17
N GLY A 95 14.73 -16.60 42.16
CA GLY A 95 15.81 -16.77 41.19
C GLY A 95 15.99 -15.54 40.29
N LYS A 96 17.22 -15.30 39.85
CA LYS A 96 17.54 -14.29 38.83
C LYS A 96 18.41 -14.92 37.74
N PHE A 97 17.84 -15.02 36.55
CA PHE A 97 18.43 -15.70 35.40
C PHE A 97 18.88 -14.68 34.37
N LYS A 98 20.17 -14.65 34.04
CA LYS A 98 20.65 -13.86 32.91
C LYS A 98 20.16 -14.49 31.62
N ILE A 99 19.63 -13.66 30.72
CA ILE A 99 19.16 -14.05 29.38
C ILE A 99 19.84 -13.21 28.30
N GLU A 100 19.87 -13.76 27.09
CA GLU A 100 20.46 -13.18 25.89
C GLU A 100 19.46 -13.34 24.74
N ALA A 101 19.27 -12.27 23.95
CA ALA A 101 18.42 -12.27 22.76
C ALA A 101 19.22 -11.77 21.55
N THR A 102 19.42 -12.64 20.56
CA THR A 102 20.11 -12.31 19.31
C THR A 102 19.11 -12.26 18.17
N PHE A 103 19.00 -11.11 17.51
CA PHE A 103 18.13 -10.89 16.36
C PHE A 103 18.88 -11.20 15.05
N PRO A 104 18.32 -12.00 14.13
CA PRO A 104 18.89 -12.17 12.80
C PRO A 104 18.75 -10.88 11.97
N LEU A 105 19.63 -10.70 10.97
CA LEU A 105 19.55 -9.55 10.06
C LEU A 105 18.23 -9.51 9.27
N GLU A 106 17.60 -10.67 9.04
CA GLU A 106 16.29 -10.75 8.40
C GLU A 106 15.11 -10.64 9.37
N TYR A 107 15.31 -10.22 10.64
CA TYR A 107 14.21 -9.92 11.55
C TYR A 107 13.34 -8.78 10.99
N PRO A 108 11.99 -8.87 11.01
CA PRO A 108 11.15 -9.85 11.70
C PRO A 108 10.76 -11.08 10.86
N PHE A 109 11.33 -11.29 9.66
CA PHE A 109 11.00 -12.45 8.81
C PHE A 109 11.64 -13.77 9.29
N LYS A 110 12.67 -13.69 10.14
CA LYS A 110 13.19 -14.82 10.93
C LYS A 110 13.03 -14.54 12.43
N ALA A 111 12.82 -15.59 13.21
CA ALA A 111 12.70 -15.53 14.66
C ALA A 111 14.01 -15.08 15.35
N PRO A 112 13.94 -14.37 16.49
CA PRO A 112 15.10 -14.09 17.33
C PRO A 112 15.50 -15.33 18.13
N THR A 113 16.80 -15.54 18.31
CA THR A 113 17.32 -16.63 19.16
C THR A 113 17.41 -16.13 20.59
N ILE A 114 16.67 -16.75 21.51
CA ILE A 114 16.72 -16.44 22.95
C ILE A 114 17.46 -17.56 23.69
N LYS A 115 18.29 -17.18 24.68
CA LYS A 115 19.13 -18.12 25.43
C LYS A 115 19.25 -17.73 26.91
N PHE A 116 19.18 -18.72 27.79
CA PHE A 116 19.51 -18.59 29.21
C PHE A 116 21.03 -18.70 29.42
N ILE A 117 21.62 -17.72 30.10
CA ILE A 117 23.04 -17.67 30.45
C ILE A 117 23.26 -18.15 31.89
N THR A 118 22.32 -17.86 32.80
CA THR A 118 22.22 -18.60 34.07
C THR A 118 21.59 -19.96 33.80
N LYS A 119 22.25 -21.04 34.21
CA LYS A 119 21.70 -22.40 34.10
C LYS A 119 20.43 -22.54 34.94
N ILE A 120 19.41 -23.14 34.35
CA ILE A 120 18.10 -23.43 34.96
C ILE A 120 17.80 -24.92 34.79
N TYR A 121 17.03 -25.50 35.72
CA TYR A 121 16.59 -26.89 35.67
C TYR A 121 15.11 -26.91 35.28
N HIS A 122 14.81 -27.19 34.00
CA HIS A 122 13.50 -26.93 33.40
C HIS A 122 13.25 -27.87 32.19
N PRO A 123 12.05 -28.48 32.00
CA PRO A 123 11.80 -29.42 30.90
C PRO A 123 12.11 -28.88 29.50
N ASN A 124 11.70 -27.65 29.20
CA ASN A 124 11.83 -27.02 27.88
C ASN A 124 13.15 -26.24 27.63
N ILE A 125 14.13 -26.29 28.54
CA ILE A 125 15.39 -25.52 28.45
C ILE A 125 16.59 -26.46 28.63
N THR A 126 17.57 -26.42 27.72
CA THR A 126 18.73 -27.31 27.74
C THR A 126 19.80 -26.87 28.76
N ALA A 127 20.78 -27.75 29.03
CA ALA A 127 21.92 -27.43 29.91
C ALA A 127 22.84 -26.32 29.37
N GLU A 128 22.75 -26.02 28.08
CA GLU A 128 23.39 -24.93 27.35
C GLU A 128 22.54 -23.64 27.35
N GLY A 129 21.31 -23.71 27.89
CA GLY A 129 20.36 -22.61 27.99
C GLY A 129 19.54 -22.34 26.72
N LEU A 130 19.55 -23.24 25.74
CA LEU A 130 18.67 -23.12 24.57
C LEU A 130 17.24 -23.50 24.97
N LEU A 131 16.24 -22.75 24.48
CA LEU A 131 14.84 -22.99 24.76
C LEU A 131 14.09 -23.45 23.51
N CYS A 132 13.19 -24.42 23.65
CA CYS A 132 12.21 -24.76 22.62
C CYS A 132 10.85 -24.20 23.06
N ILE A 133 10.32 -23.25 22.28
CA ILE A 133 8.97 -22.73 22.45
C ILE A 133 8.33 -22.69 21.07
N GLY A 134 7.11 -23.22 20.95
CA GLY A 134 6.38 -23.32 19.68
C GLY A 134 6.44 -22.05 18.83
N LEU A 135 6.24 -20.87 19.42
CA LEU A 135 6.23 -19.59 18.71
C LEU A 135 7.56 -19.20 18.01
N LEU A 136 8.70 -19.77 18.41
CA LEU A 136 10.01 -19.55 17.78
C LEU A 136 10.38 -20.61 16.73
N LYS A 137 9.55 -21.65 16.55
CA LYS A 137 9.77 -22.66 15.51
C LYS A 137 9.56 -22.03 14.11
N PRO A 138 10.36 -22.37 13.08
CA PRO A 138 10.38 -21.63 11.80
C PRO A 138 9.07 -21.65 11.00
N ASP A 139 8.19 -22.61 11.29
CA ASP A 139 6.86 -22.83 10.74
C ASP A 139 5.76 -22.05 11.48
N ALA A 140 5.95 -21.80 12.78
CA ALA A 140 5.02 -21.06 13.64
C ALA A 140 5.34 -19.56 13.75
N TRP A 141 6.61 -19.17 13.56
CA TRP A 141 7.03 -17.76 13.63
C TRP A 141 6.36 -16.91 12.54
N LYS A 142 5.81 -15.75 12.94
CA LYS A 142 5.17 -14.78 12.03
C LYS A 142 5.79 -13.40 12.22
N PRO A 143 6.00 -12.60 11.14
CA PRO A 143 6.61 -11.27 11.25
C PRO A 143 5.81 -10.25 12.08
N SER A 144 4.56 -10.55 12.44
CA SER A 144 3.74 -9.77 13.36
C SER A 144 4.08 -9.99 14.84
N ILE A 145 4.75 -11.10 15.20
CA ILE A 145 5.19 -11.37 16.57
C ILE A 145 6.27 -10.35 16.96
N ARG A 146 6.15 -9.81 18.18
CA ARG A 146 7.13 -8.89 18.80
C ARG A 146 7.92 -9.63 19.89
N ILE A 147 9.16 -9.21 20.16
CA ILE A 147 10.01 -9.72 21.24
C ILE A 147 9.30 -9.70 22.59
N GLU A 148 8.43 -8.72 22.82
CA GLU A 148 7.59 -8.64 24.02
C GLU A 148 6.75 -9.91 24.23
N HIS A 149 6.16 -10.45 23.17
CA HIS A 149 5.32 -11.64 23.22
C HIS A 149 6.18 -12.89 23.46
N VAL A 150 7.39 -12.93 22.88
CA VAL A 150 8.39 -13.97 23.14
C VAL A 150 8.76 -13.99 24.63
N LEU A 151 9.10 -12.82 25.20
CA LEU A 151 9.51 -12.69 26.61
C LEU A 151 8.38 -13.02 27.58
N ARG A 152 7.14 -12.56 27.31
CA ARG A 152 5.96 -12.94 28.10
C ARG A 152 5.69 -14.45 28.04
N ALA A 153 5.83 -15.09 26.88
CA ALA A 153 5.67 -16.53 26.75
C ALA A 153 6.75 -17.32 27.52
N ILE A 154 8.00 -16.85 27.57
CA ILE A 154 9.06 -17.46 28.40
C ILE A 154 8.73 -17.30 29.89
N VAL A 155 8.23 -16.13 30.33
CA VAL A 155 7.79 -15.92 31.72
C VAL A 155 6.67 -16.91 32.09
N ASN A 156 5.66 -17.08 31.23
CA ASN A 156 4.58 -18.03 31.47
C ASN A 156 5.10 -19.49 31.51
N LEU A 157 6.04 -19.86 30.64
CA LEU A 157 6.64 -21.19 30.62
C LEU A 157 7.39 -21.52 31.93
N LEU A 158 7.96 -20.52 32.61
CA LEU A 158 8.55 -20.71 33.95
C LEU A 158 7.49 -20.94 35.04
N VAL A 159 6.23 -20.54 34.84
CA VAL A 159 5.11 -20.86 35.74
C VAL A 159 4.55 -22.24 35.40
N GLU A 160 4.31 -22.49 34.12
CA GLU A 160 3.67 -23.70 33.57
C GLU A 160 4.59 -24.34 32.50
N PRO A 161 5.52 -25.23 32.90
CA PRO A 161 6.33 -25.99 31.95
C PRO A 161 5.47 -26.92 31.10
N ASN A 162 5.88 -27.15 29.85
CA ASN A 162 5.15 -28.00 28.92
C ASN A 162 5.87 -29.35 28.72
N PRO A 163 5.39 -30.48 29.31
CA PRO A 163 6.05 -31.78 29.16
C PRO A 163 6.01 -32.31 27.71
N GLU A 164 4.95 -32.03 26.94
CA GLU A 164 4.75 -32.54 25.57
C GLU A 164 5.74 -31.95 24.54
N ASP A 165 6.28 -30.75 24.79
CA ASP A 165 7.30 -30.09 23.95
C ASP A 165 8.63 -29.92 24.72
N ALA A 166 8.91 -30.85 25.64
CA ALA A 166 10.11 -30.83 26.47
C ALA A 166 11.37 -31.21 25.68
N VAL A 167 12.46 -30.46 25.92
CA VAL A 167 13.77 -30.71 25.30
C VAL A 167 14.61 -31.67 26.14
N VAL A 168 14.34 -31.75 27.44
CA VAL A 168 15.03 -32.63 28.39
C VAL A 168 14.04 -33.62 28.97
N ALA A 169 13.81 -34.73 28.24
CA ALA A 169 12.80 -35.74 28.55
C ALA A 169 12.88 -36.31 29.98
N SER A 170 14.08 -36.42 30.57
CA SER A 170 14.25 -36.88 31.95
C SER A 170 13.77 -35.87 33.01
N ILE A 171 13.72 -34.57 32.68
CA ILE A 171 13.14 -33.55 33.55
C ILE A 171 11.62 -33.51 33.40
N ALA A 172 11.09 -33.76 32.19
CA ALA A 172 9.65 -33.92 31.97
C ALA A 172 9.11 -35.17 32.67
N GLU A 173 9.75 -36.33 32.50
CA GLU A 173 9.37 -37.57 33.20
C GLU A 173 9.36 -37.40 34.72
N GLN A 174 10.30 -36.61 35.27
CA GLN A 174 10.32 -36.28 36.70
C GLN A 174 9.20 -35.29 37.09
N PHE A 175 8.90 -34.30 36.24
CA PHE A 175 7.80 -33.35 36.44
C PHE A 175 6.43 -34.06 36.48
N ASP A 176 6.19 -34.99 35.55
CA ASP A 176 4.92 -35.73 35.43
C ASP A 176 4.73 -36.79 36.52
N LYS A 177 5.82 -37.46 36.97
CA LYS A 177 5.75 -38.59 37.91
C LYS A 177 6.05 -38.23 39.37
N ASP A 178 6.86 -37.20 39.62
CA ASP A 178 7.25 -36.77 40.97
C ASP A 178 7.48 -35.25 41.02
N PHE A 179 6.38 -34.50 40.93
CA PHE A 179 6.37 -33.04 40.92
C PHE A 179 7.06 -32.43 42.16
N GLU A 180 6.96 -33.04 43.34
CA GLU A 180 7.61 -32.50 44.55
C GLU A 180 9.14 -32.72 44.53
N LEU A 181 9.63 -33.85 44.01
CA LEU A 181 11.06 -34.03 43.77
C LEU A 181 11.57 -33.09 42.66
N PHE A 182 10.81 -32.90 41.58
CA PHE A 182 11.09 -31.88 40.55
C PHE A 182 11.22 -30.48 41.17
N LYS A 183 10.20 -30.04 41.91
CA LYS A 183 10.10 -28.73 42.57
C LYS A 183 11.23 -28.49 43.57
N SER A 184 11.54 -29.49 44.39
CA SER A 184 12.70 -29.47 45.29
C SER A 184 14.01 -29.31 44.52
N THR A 185 14.20 -30.08 43.44
CA THR A 185 15.40 -30.03 42.58
C THR A 185 15.55 -28.67 41.89
N ALA A 186 14.45 -28.11 41.35
CA ALA A 186 14.41 -26.81 40.69
C ALA A 186 14.76 -25.67 41.66
N GLN A 187 14.15 -25.65 42.85
CA GLN A 187 14.48 -24.67 43.90
C GLN A 187 15.94 -24.79 44.36
N ASP A 188 16.47 -26.01 44.48
CA ASP A 188 17.88 -26.22 44.81
C ASP A 188 18.82 -25.75 43.70
N HIS A 189 18.44 -25.88 42.43
CA HIS A 189 19.17 -25.28 41.30
C HIS A 189 19.14 -23.76 41.33
N VAL A 190 18.04 -23.14 41.78
CA VAL A 190 17.98 -21.69 42.02
C VAL A 190 18.92 -21.27 43.15
N ARG A 191 18.86 -21.96 44.30
CA ARG A 191 19.76 -21.71 45.45
C ARG A 191 21.25 -21.86 45.10
N LYS A 192 21.58 -22.79 44.21
CA LYS A 192 22.95 -23.10 43.75
C LYS A 192 23.40 -22.26 42.54
N SER A 193 22.52 -21.46 41.95
CA SER A 193 22.87 -20.58 40.83
C SER A 193 23.72 -19.39 41.32
N PRO A 194 24.76 -18.96 40.57
CA PRO A 194 25.76 -17.98 41.04
C PRO A 194 25.27 -16.52 41.04
N SER A 195 23.97 -16.31 41.32
CA SER A 195 23.36 -15.01 41.64
C SER A 195 23.44 -14.69 43.14
N GLN A 196 23.93 -15.64 43.95
CA GLN A 196 24.42 -15.44 45.32
C GLN A 196 25.88 -15.96 45.41
N ALA A 197 26.69 -15.45 46.34
CA ALA A 197 28.14 -15.31 46.10
C ALA A 197 29.04 -16.49 46.52
N ASN A 198 30.09 -16.70 45.69
CA ASN A 198 31.39 -17.32 45.99
C ASN A 198 31.52 -18.87 46.13
N ILE A 199 32.79 -19.30 46.12
CA ILE A 199 33.38 -20.63 46.47
C ILE A 199 33.58 -21.68 45.34
N SER A 200 34.85 -21.78 44.94
CA SER A 200 35.72 -22.96 44.72
C SER A 200 35.21 -24.35 44.26
N GLN A 201 35.96 -24.91 43.30
CA GLN A 201 36.11 -26.35 42.96
C GLN A 201 36.80 -27.18 44.10
N PRO A 202 36.76 -28.55 44.15
CA PRO A 202 37.01 -29.49 43.02
C PRO A 202 36.21 -30.83 42.96
N GLN A 203 36.56 -31.67 41.96
CA GLN A 203 36.06 -33.05 41.68
C GLN A 203 37.15 -34.12 42.03
N PRO A 204 37.30 -35.36 41.46
CA PRO A 204 36.47 -36.22 40.55
C PRO A 204 36.51 -37.78 40.82
N LYS A 205 35.96 -38.61 39.87
CA LYS A 205 36.26 -40.05 39.49
C LYS A 205 35.07 -41.06 39.62
N LYS A 206 34.99 -42.23 38.93
CA LYS A 206 35.26 -42.65 37.50
C LYS A 206 34.89 -44.16 37.23
N MET A 207 34.02 -44.43 36.23
CA MET A 207 34.00 -45.53 35.19
C MET A 207 34.05 -47.08 35.47
N ALA A 208 33.37 -47.85 34.55
CA ALA A 208 33.64 -49.24 34.04
C ALA A 208 33.18 -50.49 34.88
N ASP A 209 32.85 -51.70 34.35
CA ASP A 209 32.62 -52.23 32.97
C ASP A 209 31.91 -53.65 32.90
N LYS A 210 31.22 -53.95 31.76
CA LYS A 210 31.02 -55.25 31.00
C LYS A 210 30.37 -56.57 31.55
N ILE A 211 29.18 -56.92 31.00
CA ILE A 211 28.82 -58.03 30.06
C ILE A 211 29.28 -59.50 30.31
N PRO A 212 28.37 -60.53 30.37
CA PRO A 212 28.27 -61.61 29.34
C PRO A 212 26.86 -62.27 29.09
N LEU A 213 26.80 -63.40 28.34
CA LEU A 213 25.69 -64.34 27.96
C LEU A 213 26.29 -65.78 27.75
N PRO A 214 25.61 -66.92 27.42
CA PRO A 214 24.33 -67.19 26.68
C PRO A 214 23.35 -68.14 27.48
N ASP A 215 22.51 -69.11 27.01
CA ASP A 215 22.25 -69.82 25.72
C ASP A 215 20.81 -70.49 25.64
N SER A 216 20.62 -71.62 24.93
CA SER A 216 19.35 -72.29 24.49
C SER A 216 19.43 -73.86 24.62
N PRO A 217 18.54 -74.77 24.09
CA PRO A 217 17.30 -74.64 23.27
C PRO A 217 16.10 -75.69 23.42
N ARG A 218 14.98 -75.41 22.70
CA ARG A 218 14.17 -76.31 21.77
C ARG A 218 13.06 -77.33 22.19
N HIS A 219 12.06 -77.44 21.28
CA HIS A 219 11.15 -78.55 20.89
C HIS A 219 10.11 -79.11 21.92
N GLU A 220 8.98 -79.76 21.55
CA GLU A 220 7.93 -79.54 20.50
C GLU A 220 6.75 -80.55 20.72
N ASP A 221 5.52 -80.08 20.52
CA ASP A 221 4.26 -80.70 20.01
C ASP A 221 3.67 -82.10 20.42
N GLU A 222 2.34 -82.06 20.63
CA GLU A 222 1.23 -82.97 20.19
C GLU A 222 0.82 -84.35 20.83
N GLU A 223 -0.48 -84.39 21.19
CA GLU A 223 -1.53 -85.45 21.02
C GLU A 223 -1.72 -86.68 21.96
N GLU A 224 -2.87 -87.34 21.76
CA GLU A 224 -3.75 -88.02 22.74
C GLU A 224 -3.60 -89.57 22.84
N GLU A 225 -4.17 -90.20 23.90
CA GLU A 225 -5.23 -91.23 23.72
C GLU A 225 -5.99 -91.56 25.03
N GLU A 226 -7.24 -92.03 24.92
CA GLU A 226 -8.07 -92.52 26.04
C GLU A 226 -7.88 -94.03 26.32
N LEU A 227 -8.22 -94.47 27.54
CA LEU A 227 -8.55 -95.89 27.79
C LEU A 227 -9.34 -96.10 29.10
N ASN A 228 -10.52 -96.76 29.03
CA ASN A 228 -10.99 -97.61 30.12
C ASN A 228 -12.09 -98.63 29.71
N LEU A 229 -12.21 -99.70 30.49
CA LEU A 229 -12.62 -101.04 30.05
C LEU A 229 -13.97 -101.55 30.58
N ILE A 230 -14.72 -102.25 29.71
CA ILE A 230 -15.42 -103.55 29.95
C ILE A 230 -16.62 -103.58 30.94
N VAL A 231 -17.62 -104.45 30.68
CA VAL A 231 -18.08 -105.53 31.60
C VAL A 231 -19.25 -106.35 31.01
N ASN A 232 -19.00 -107.66 30.90
CA ASN A 232 -19.93 -108.82 30.83
C ASN A 232 -20.70 -109.21 29.54
N GLY A 233 -20.74 -110.54 29.38
CA GLY A 233 -21.68 -111.36 28.60
C GLY A 233 -21.46 -112.83 28.99
N LEU A 234 -22.44 -113.72 28.78
CA LEU A 234 -22.27 -115.19 28.78
C LEU A 234 -23.62 -115.91 28.55
N LEU A 235 -23.65 -116.83 27.58
CA LEU A 235 -24.07 -118.26 27.65
C LEU A 235 -24.71 -118.79 26.36
N SER A 236 -24.68 -120.11 26.21
CA SER A 236 -25.03 -120.85 25.00
C SER A 236 -25.62 -122.24 25.31
N SER A 237 -26.03 -122.95 24.25
CA SER A 237 -26.03 -124.42 24.10
C SER A 237 -27.29 -125.26 24.38
N ILE A 238 -27.64 -126.01 23.32
CA ILE A 238 -27.98 -127.46 23.28
C ILE A 238 -29.44 -127.94 23.49
N ASP A 239 -29.91 -128.71 22.48
CA ASP A 239 -30.81 -129.89 22.40
C ASP A 239 -31.99 -130.11 23.38
N GLY A 240 -33.05 -130.85 23.04
CA GLY A 240 -33.39 -131.53 21.78
C GLY A 240 -34.31 -132.76 21.98
N GLN A 241 -34.98 -133.18 20.91
CA GLN A 241 -35.71 -134.45 20.72
C GLN A 241 -36.90 -134.82 21.65
N HIS A 242 -38.06 -135.08 21.03
CA HIS A 242 -38.64 -136.43 21.08
C HIS A 242 -39.46 -136.74 19.82
N THR A 243 -39.39 -137.98 19.35
CA THR A 243 -39.93 -138.41 18.05
C THR A 243 -41.10 -139.37 18.23
N SER A 244 -42.25 -139.13 17.58
CA SER A 244 -43.12 -140.15 16.95
C SER A 244 -44.44 -139.55 16.46
N LEU A 245 -44.54 -139.23 15.16
CA LEU A 245 -45.71 -139.53 14.30
C LEU A 245 -45.43 -139.11 12.84
N LEU A 246 -44.66 -139.96 12.16
CA LEU A 246 -44.67 -140.11 10.71
C LEU A 246 -46.08 -140.51 10.22
N PRO A 247 -46.42 -140.44 8.91
CA PRO A 247 -45.74 -139.72 7.81
C PRO A 247 -46.72 -138.98 6.87
N LEU A 248 -47.92 -138.55 7.33
CA LEU A 248 -49.04 -138.20 6.42
C LEU A 248 -49.46 -136.71 6.37
N TYR A 249 -49.08 -135.90 7.35
CA TYR A 249 -49.40 -134.45 7.33
C TYR A 249 -48.32 -133.60 6.62
N GLN A 250 -47.08 -134.08 6.59
CA GLN A 250 -45.90 -133.32 6.17
C GLN A 250 -45.83 -133.04 4.65
N THR A 251 -46.47 -133.86 3.80
CA THR A 251 -46.49 -133.71 2.34
C THR A 251 -47.52 -132.69 1.83
N MET A 252 -48.57 -132.37 2.58
CA MET A 252 -49.51 -131.29 2.19
C MET A 252 -49.08 -129.92 2.72
N THR A 253 -48.45 -129.83 3.90
CA THR A 253 -48.02 -128.55 4.48
C THR A 253 -46.70 -128.01 3.95
N THR A 254 -45.90 -128.83 3.26
CA THR A 254 -44.65 -128.39 2.62
C THR A 254 -44.93 -127.57 1.36
N THR A 255 -45.81 -128.08 0.49
CA THR A 255 -46.14 -127.46 -0.81
C THR A 255 -46.69 -126.03 -0.69
N THR A 256 -47.56 -125.76 0.29
CA THR A 256 -48.07 -124.41 0.59
C THR A 256 -47.06 -123.48 1.26
N ARG A 257 -46.04 -124.02 1.94
CA ARG A 257 -45.03 -123.21 2.67
C ARG A 257 -43.85 -122.79 1.79
N ILE A 258 -43.49 -123.61 0.80
CA ILE A 258 -42.35 -123.37 -0.11
C ILE A 258 -42.61 -122.17 -1.03
N LEU A 259 -43.84 -121.95 -1.50
CA LEU A 259 -44.18 -120.83 -2.39
C LEU A 259 -44.49 -119.49 -1.67
N SER A 260 -44.68 -119.49 -0.35
CA SER A 260 -45.00 -118.27 0.41
C SER A 260 -43.74 -117.51 0.88
N LYS A 261 -42.75 -118.23 1.42
CA LYS A 261 -41.54 -117.63 2.05
C LYS A 261 -40.77 -116.65 1.15
N PRO A 262 -40.46 -116.95 -0.14
CA PRO A 262 -39.71 -116.04 -1.00
C PRO A 262 -40.43 -114.71 -1.22
N GLY A 263 -41.74 -114.74 -1.47
CA GLY A 263 -42.55 -113.55 -1.70
C GLY A 263 -42.75 -112.70 -0.43
N GLN A 264 -42.64 -113.28 0.75
CA GLN A 264 -42.70 -112.56 2.03
C GLN A 264 -41.39 -111.80 2.27
N LEU A 265 -40.24 -112.49 2.17
CA LEU A 265 -38.90 -111.90 2.33
C LEU A 265 -38.61 -110.80 1.28
N LEU A 266 -39.11 -110.95 0.04
CA LEU A 266 -39.01 -109.91 -0.99
C LEU A 266 -39.84 -108.67 -0.66
N ARG A 267 -41.06 -108.82 -0.13
CA ARG A 267 -41.89 -107.67 0.30
C ARG A 267 -41.28 -106.93 1.49
N GLU A 268 -40.72 -107.66 2.44
CA GLU A 268 -40.06 -107.12 3.62
C GLU A 268 -38.82 -106.28 3.24
N LYS A 269 -37.94 -106.82 2.38
CA LYS A 269 -36.78 -106.09 1.85
C LYS A 269 -37.13 -104.95 0.91
N LEU A 270 -38.28 -105.00 0.22
CA LEU A 270 -38.79 -103.88 -0.56
C LEU A 270 -39.33 -102.77 0.34
N ALA A 271 -39.98 -103.11 1.45
CA ALA A 271 -40.43 -102.13 2.44
C ALA A 271 -39.24 -101.43 3.13
N GLU A 272 -38.22 -102.18 3.57
CA GLU A 272 -36.97 -101.60 4.09
C GLU A 272 -36.31 -100.64 3.09
N ARG A 273 -36.23 -101.04 1.81
CA ARG A 273 -35.64 -100.18 0.77
C ARG A 273 -36.47 -98.95 0.44
N LEU A 274 -37.80 -99.01 0.57
CA LEU A 274 -38.66 -97.83 0.39
C LEU A 274 -38.50 -96.85 1.56
N ASP A 275 -38.53 -97.33 2.80
CA ASP A 275 -38.28 -96.53 4.00
C ASP A 275 -36.88 -95.88 3.99
N GLN A 276 -35.85 -96.61 3.55
CA GLN A 276 -34.51 -96.05 3.34
C GLN A 276 -34.48 -94.97 2.24
N LEU A 277 -35.22 -95.16 1.13
CA LEU A 277 -35.25 -94.22 0.02
C LEU A 277 -36.00 -92.93 0.38
N ASP A 278 -37.11 -93.03 1.11
CA ASP A 278 -37.89 -91.86 1.53
C ASP A 278 -37.17 -91.08 2.66
N LYS A 279 -36.41 -91.76 3.54
CA LYS A 279 -35.50 -91.09 4.48
C LYS A 279 -34.37 -90.33 3.77
N LEU A 280 -33.77 -90.90 2.73
CA LEU A 280 -32.72 -90.24 1.94
C LEU A 280 -33.24 -89.03 1.15
N LYS A 281 -34.49 -89.08 0.66
CA LYS A 281 -35.15 -87.89 0.11
C LYS A 281 -35.36 -86.83 1.19
N LEU A 282 -35.94 -87.20 2.34
CA LEU A 282 -36.26 -86.25 3.41
C LEU A 282 -35.01 -85.57 4.02
N SER A 283 -33.82 -86.16 3.89
CA SER A 283 -32.55 -85.44 4.14
C SER A 283 -32.15 -84.54 2.97
N SER A 284 -32.19 -85.04 1.73
CA SER A 284 -31.83 -84.26 0.53
C SER A 284 -32.67 -82.98 0.38
N ASP A 285 -33.98 -83.09 0.59
CA ASP A 285 -34.93 -81.97 0.48
C ASP A 285 -34.63 -80.90 1.54
N LYS A 286 -34.24 -81.30 2.77
CA LYS A 286 -33.82 -80.39 3.85
C LYS A 286 -32.47 -79.74 3.58
N ASP A 287 -31.50 -80.49 3.08
CA ASP A 287 -30.19 -79.94 2.71
C ASP A 287 -30.34 -78.92 1.55
N GLU A 288 -31.33 -79.10 0.68
CA GLU A 288 -31.66 -78.15 -0.38
C GLU A 288 -32.42 -76.92 0.15
N GLU A 289 -33.37 -77.09 1.07
CA GLU A 289 -34.05 -75.99 1.78
C GLU A 289 -33.05 -75.13 2.57
N ILE A 290 -32.13 -75.75 3.32
CA ILE A 290 -31.05 -75.03 4.04
C ILE A 290 -30.19 -74.22 3.06
N ARG A 291 -29.65 -74.85 2.00
CA ARG A 291 -28.84 -74.15 0.98
C ARG A 291 -29.59 -72.97 0.33
N ASN A 292 -30.89 -73.11 0.08
CA ASN A 292 -31.70 -72.03 -0.46
C ASN A 292 -31.85 -70.87 0.54
N THR A 293 -32.10 -71.14 1.83
CA THR A 293 -32.14 -70.08 2.86
C THR A 293 -30.79 -69.41 3.07
N GLU A 294 -29.67 -70.13 2.99
CA GLU A 294 -28.33 -69.53 3.03
C GLU A 294 -28.08 -68.64 1.81
N PHE A 295 -28.49 -69.07 0.61
CA PHE A 295 -28.36 -68.30 -0.63
C PHE A 295 -29.18 -67.00 -0.60
N GLU A 296 -30.43 -67.03 -0.12
CA GLU A 296 -31.22 -65.80 0.06
C GLU A 296 -30.61 -64.85 1.10
N ASN A 297 -30.10 -65.39 2.22
CA ASN A 297 -29.39 -64.59 3.22
C ASN A 297 -28.09 -63.95 2.66
N LEU A 298 -27.39 -64.63 1.76
CA LEU A 298 -26.21 -64.09 1.07
C LEU A 298 -26.61 -63.02 0.03
N GLN A 299 -27.70 -63.20 -0.71
CA GLN A 299 -28.23 -62.14 -1.59
C GLN A 299 -28.64 -60.89 -0.81
N LEU A 300 -29.30 -61.06 0.35
CA LEU A 300 -29.71 -59.94 1.19
C LEU A 300 -28.50 -59.15 1.71
N LYS A 301 -27.46 -59.86 2.18
CA LYS A 301 -26.18 -59.26 2.61
C LYS A 301 -25.49 -58.52 1.46
N LEU A 302 -25.41 -59.13 0.26
CA LEU A 302 -24.83 -58.49 -0.93
C LEU A 302 -25.55 -57.19 -1.28
N LYS A 303 -26.89 -57.20 -1.30
CA LYS A 303 -27.73 -56.04 -1.61
C LYS A 303 -27.57 -54.91 -0.59
N GLN A 304 -27.46 -55.23 0.71
CA GLN A 304 -27.13 -54.25 1.75
C GLN A 304 -25.72 -53.66 1.56
N GLU A 305 -24.76 -54.48 1.13
CA GLU A 305 -23.38 -54.04 0.86
C GLU A 305 -23.29 -53.11 -0.36
N GLU A 306 -24.06 -53.40 -1.41
CA GLU A 306 -24.23 -52.52 -2.57
C GLU A 306 -24.90 -51.19 -2.19
N GLU A 307 -25.92 -51.21 -1.32
CA GLU A 307 -26.57 -49.98 -0.85
C GLU A 307 -25.62 -49.10 -0.01
N LYS A 308 -24.77 -49.71 0.85
CA LYS A 308 -23.69 -48.99 1.56
C LYS A 308 -22.70 -48.36 0.57
N ARG A 309 -22.28 -49.10 -0.47
CA ARG A 309 -21.38 -48.60 -1.53
C ARG A 309 -22.01 -47.46 -2.33
N ALA A 310 -23.30 -47.53 -2.65
CA ALA A 310 -24.01 -46.45 -3.32
C ALA A 310 -24.06 -45.17 -2.46
N LYS A 311 -24.33 -45.32 -1.16
CA LYS A 311 -24.34 -44.20 -0.18
C LYS A 311 -22.95 -43.57 -0.02
N SER A 312 -21.87 -44.36 0.09
CA SER A 312 -20.51 -43.82 0.21
C SER A 312 -20.01 -43.15 -1.08
N ILE A 313 -20.36 -43.68 -2.26
CA ILE A 313 -20.08 -43.03 -3.56
C ILE A 313 -20.83 -41.69 -3.67
N SER A 314 -22.08 -41.62 -3.19
CA SER A 314 -22.85 -40.36 -3.15
C SER A 314 -22.19 -39.33 -2.23
N LEU A 315 -21.78 -39.74 -1.02
CA LEU A 315 -21.06 -38.89 -0.08
C LEU A 315 -19.73 -38.37 -0.66
N LEU A 316 -18.95 -39.24 -1.32
CA LEU A 316 -17.70 -38.86 -1.98
C LEU A 316 -17.92 -37.85 -3.13
N ARG A 317 -19.02 -37.94 -3.89
CA ARG A 317 -19.40 -36.93 -4.89
C ARG A 317 -19.71 -35.58 -4.24
N ALA A 318 -20.49 -35.57 -3.16
CA ALA A 318 -20.84 -34.34 -2.43
C ALA A 318 -19.60 -33.67 -1.80
N VAL A 319 -18.69 -34.45 -1.20
CA VAL A 319 -17.40 -33.96 -0.68
C VAL A 319 -16.54 -33.41 -1.81
N ARG A 320 -16.43 -34.10 -2.95
CA ARG A 320 -15.67 -33.61 -4.11
C ARG A 320 -16.27 -32.32 -4.70
N GLN A 321 -17.58 -32.19 -4.76
CA GLN A 321 -18.24 -30.94 -5.20
C GLN A 321 -17.95 -29.79 -4.23
N LYS A 322 -18.01 -30.01 -2.91
CA LYS A 322 -17.64 -28.99 -1.92
C LYS A 322 -16.17 -28.59 -2.04
N LEU A 323 -15.25 -29.53 -2.20
CA LEU A 323 -13.82 -29.25 -2.37
C LEU A 323 -13.55 -28.39 -3.61
N VAL A 324 -14.08 -28.78 -4.78
CA VAL A 324 -13.93 -28.01 -6.04
C VAL A 324 -14.54 -26.61 -5.92
N GLN A 325 -15.67 -26.47 -5.20
CA GLN A 325 -16.25 -25.16 -4.93
C GLN A 325 -15.33 -24.31 -4.04
N THR A 326 -14.80 -24.87 -2.94
CA THR A 326 -13.84 -24.13 -2.07
C THR A 326 -12.52 -23.79 -2.76
N GLU A 327 -12.03 -24.61 -3.69
CA GLU A 327 -10.87 -24.26 -4.53
C GLU A 327 -11.16 -23.08 -5.46
N LYS A 328 -12.37 -23.07 -6.06
CA LYS A 328 -12.83 -21.97 -6.92
C LYS A 328 -13.02 -20.67 -6.13
N ASP A 329 -13.61 -20.75 -4.95
CA ASP A 329 -13.84 -19.58 -4.08
C ASP A 329 -12.51 -19.04 -3.52
N LYS A 330 -11.56 -19.92 -3.18
CA LYS A 330 -10.18 -19.54 -2.86
C LYS A 330 -9.50 -18.81 -4.02
N LEU A 331 -9.61 -19.32 -5.26
CA LEU A 331 -9.05 -18.67 -6.45
C LEU A 331 -9.68 -17.29 -6.72
N ALA A 332 -10.97 -17.11 -6.45
CA ALA A 332 -11.62 -15.79 -6.54
C ALA A 332 -11.02 -14.80 -5.54
N LEU A 333 -10.89 -15.21 -4.27
CA LEU A 333 -10.29 -14.39 -3.20
C LEU A 333 -8.79 -14.09 -3.45
N GLU A 334 -8.03 -15.03 -4.01
CA GLU A 334 -6.63 -14.80 -4.38
C GLU A 334 -6.51 -13.78 -5.54
N ASN A 335 -7.45 -13.75 -6.49
CA ASN A 335 -7.49 -12.73 -7.53
C ASN A 335 -7.86 -11.35 -6.97
N GLU A 336 -8.90 -11.25 -6.13
CA GLU A 336 -9.31 -9.99 -5.49
C GLU A 336 -8.19 -9.41 -4.61
N LEU A 337 -7.50 -10.25 -3.84
CA LEU A 337 -6.31 -9.86 -3.07
C LEU A 337 -5.16 -9.35 -3.95
N ASN A 338 -4.96 -9.95 -5.13
CA ASN A 338 -3.97 -9.47 -6.10
C ASN A 338 -4.36 -8.13 -6.72
N GLU A 339 -5.64 -7.89 -7.03
CA GLU A 339 -6.11 -6.59 -7.51
C GLU A 339 -5.93 -5.49 -6.45
N ILE A 340 -6.28 -5.77 -5.18
CA ILE A 340 -6.06 -4.84 -4.05
C ILE A 340 -4.57 -4.54 -3.86
N ASN A 341 -3.69 -5.55 -3.96
CA ASN A 341 -2.24 -5.35 -3.88
C ASN A 341 -1.69 -4.54 -5.07
N ASN A 342 -2.18 -4.77 -6.29
CA ASN A 342 -1.78 -4.01 -7.47
C ASN A 342 -2.24 -2.54 -7.39
N HIS A 343 -3.47 -2.28 -6.92
CA HIS A 343 -3.97 -0.93 -6.70
C HIS A 343 -3.16 -0.22 -5.59
N SER A 344 -2.90 -0.90 -4.48
CA SER A 344 -2.08 -0.38 -3.37
C SER A 344 -0.66 -0.04 -3.80
N THR A 345 -0.03 -0.93 -4.59
CA THR A 345 1.32 -0.71 -5.16
C THR A 345 1.35 0.47 -6.11
N THR A 346 0.30 0.63 -6.94
CA THR A 346 0.14 1.79 -7.82
C THR A 346 0.04 3.08 -7.01
N LYS A 347 -0.80 3.11 -5.97
CA LYS A 347 -0.96 4.27 -5.08
C LYS A 347 0.32 4.62 -4.32
N ILE A 348 1.09 3.62 -3.89
CA ILE A 348 2.41 3.81 -3.28
C ILE A 348 3.39 4.45 -4.28
N ASN A 349 3.39 4.03 -5.53
CA ASN A 349 4.26 4.59 -6.57
C ASN A 349 3.90 6.05 -6.92
N GLU A 350 2.61 6.38 -6.98
CA GLU A 350 2.13 7.76 -7.12
C GLU A 350 2.61 8.63 -5.95
N LEU A 351 2.35 8.22 -4.71
CA LEU A 351 2.77 8.95 -3.50
C LEU A 351 4.30 9.11 -3.40
N GLN A 352 5.08 8.14 -3.89
CA GLN A 352 6.53 8.28 -4.01
C GLN A 352 6.96 9.26 -5.10
N SER A 353 6.22 9.38 -6.20
CA SER A 353 6.45 10.37 -7.25
C SER A 353 6.18 11.78 -6.72
N ASP A 354 5.02 11.99 -6.11
CA ASP A 354 4.62 13.28 -5.53
C ASP A 354 5.54 13.71 -4.39
N LYS A 355 5.97 12.76 -3.55
CA LYS A 355 7.00 13.03 -2.54
C LYS A 355 8.29 13.57 -3.17
N ARG A 356 8.81 12.92 -4.23
CA ARG A 356 10.02 13.40 -4.93
C ARG A 356 9.80 14.79 -5.51
N ASN A 357 8.66 15.04 -6.14
CA ASN A 357 8.31 16.36 -6.68
C ASN A 357 8.32 17.46 -5.60
N LEU A 358 7.80 17.16 -4.40
CA LEU A 358 7.83 18.06 -3.25
C LEU A 358 9.24 18.27 -2.68
N GLU A 359 10.07 17.23 -2.60
CA GLU A 359 11.48 17.34 -2.20
C GLU A 359 12.29 18.18 -3.21
N ASP A 360 11.99 18.06 -4.51
CA ASP A 360 12.61 18.82 -5.60
C ASP A 360 12.18 20.31 -5.57
N LEU A 361 10.93 20.60 -5.22
CA LEU A 361 10.44 21.98 -4.99
C LEU A 361 11.02 22.59 -3.71
N LEU A 362 11.13 21.82 -2.63
CA LEU A 362 11.69 22.28 -1.35
C LEU A 362 13.17 22.60 -1.47
N THR A 363 13.95 21.78 -2.19
CA THR A 363 15.37 22.06 -2.48
C THR A 363 15.53 23.29 -3.37
N LYS A 364 14.74 23.46 -4.44
CA LYS A 364 14.73 24.67 -5.27
C LYS A 364 14.40 25.93 -4.45
N SER A 365 13.40 25.85 -3.57
CA SER A 365 13.02 26.93 -2.65
C SER A 365 14.17 27.29 -1.71
N LYS A 366 14.79 26.29 -1.06
CA LYS A 366 15.95 26.48 -0.17
C LYS A 366 17.15 27.10 -0.88
N ILE A 367 17.48 26.65 -2.09
CA ILE A 367 18.56 27.24 -2.92
C ILE A 367 18.25 28.71 -3.25
N SER A 368 17.00 29.04 -3.59
CA SER A 368 16.58 30.43 -3.83
C SER A 368 16.72 31.29 -2.56
N GLN A 369 16.33 30.77 -1.40
CA GLN A 369 16.48 31.43 -0.10
C GLN A 369 17.96 31.65 0.27
N GLU A 370 18.83 30.65 0.08
CA GLU A 370 20.27 30.76 0.32
C GLU A 370 20.94 31.76 -0.64
N GLN A 371 20.50 31.83 -1.90
CA GLN A 371 20.94 32.87 -2.85
C GLN A 371 20.50 34.28 -2.41
N GLN A 372 19.26 34.45 -1.92
CA GLN A 372 18.80 35.73 -1.38
C GLN A 372 19.58 36.13 -0.12
N LEU A 373 19.81 35.19 0.81
CA LEU A 373 20.63 35.43 2.01
C LEU A 373 22.08 35.76 1.67
N SER A 374 22.66 35.12 0.65
CA SER A 374 24.02 35.44 0.16
C SER A 374 24.11 36.84 -0.46
N LYS A 375 23.11 37.23 -1.28
CA LYS A 375 22.98 38.59 -1.83
C LYS A 375 22.81 39.64 -0.71
N LEU A 376 21.99 39.34 0.30
CA LEU A 376 21.74 40.22 1.44
C LEU A 376 22.99 40.37 2.32
N ARG A 377 23.74 39.30 2.58
CA ARG A 377 25.06 39.35 3.24
C ARG A 377 26.03 40.25 2.45
N HIS A 378 26.18 40.04 1.15
CA HIS A 378 26.99 40.91 0.28
C HIS A 378 26.49 42.36 0.18
N SER A 379 25.23 42.63 0.54
CA SER A 379 24.71 44.00 0.67
C SER A 379 25.14 44.62 2.00
N TYR A 380 24.87 43.94 3.12
CA TYR A 380 25.28 44.39 4.45
C TYR A 380 26.81 44.48 4.61
N GLU A 381 27.59 43.65 3.93
CA GLU A 381 29.05 43.68 4.00
C GLU A 381 29.62 44.90 3.27
N ARG A 382 29.04 45.27 2.11
CA ARG A 382 29.34 46.55 1.45
C ARG A 382 28.81 47.76 2.22
N GLU A 383 27.64 47.65 2.83
CA GLU A 383 27.07 48.71 3.68
C GLU A 383 27.94 48.95 4.91
N ASN A 384 28.38 47.90 5.61
CA ASN A 384 29.33 48.01 6.73
C ASN A 384 30.70 48.54 6.28
N GLN A 385 31.22 48.15 5.11
CA GLN A 385 32.43 48.74 4.55
C GLN A 385 32.25 50.24 4.26
N SER A 386 31.14 50.63 3.62
CA SER A 386 30.79 52.03 3.31
C SER A 386 30.58 52.88 4.56
N ILE A 387 29.93 52.33 5.59
CA ILE A 387 29.75 52.94 6.90
C ILE A 387 31.11 53.09 7.59
N LYS A 388 32.03 52.11 7.46
CA LYS A 388 33.38 52.19 8.00
C LYS A 388 34.20 53.30 7.33
N THR A 389 34.21 53.40 5.99
CA THR A 389 34.85 54.56 5.32
C THR A 389 34.17 55.87 5.69
N GLN A 390 32.84 55.91 5.81
CA GLN A 390 32.15 57.10 6.29
C GLN A 390 32.50 57.46 7.74
N PHE A 391 32.78 56.52 8.64
CA PHE A 391 33.30 56.83 9.98
C PHE A 391 34.76 57.32 9.95
N GLU A 392 35.57 56.78 9.04
CA GLU A 392 36.94 57.24 8.79
C GLU A 392 36.98 58.66 8.18
N GLU A 393 36.01 59.01 7.32
CA GLU A 393 35.84 60.35 6.73
C GLU A 393 35.16 61.37 7.68
N ASN A 394 34.09 60.97 8.39
CA ASN A 394 33.35 61.85 9.31
C ASN A 394 34.10 62.14 10.63
N TYR A 395 35.34 61.64 10.78
CA TYR A 395 36.29 62.17 11.77
C TYR A 395 36.80 63.58 11.40
N HIS A 396 36.28 64.21 10.34
CA HIS A 396 36.36 65.66 10.08
C HIS A 396 35.00 66.37 10.29
N PRO A 397 34.89 67.36 11.20
CA PRO A 397 33.60 67.82 11.71
C PRO A 397 32.97 68.97 10.90
N ARG A 398 31.74 68.80 10.40
CA ARG A 398 30.84 69.90 9.99
C ARG A 398 29.38 69.68 10.43
N LYS A 399 28.60 70.77 10.44
CA LYS A 399 27.31 70.91 11.14
C LYS A 399 26.08 70.62 10.24
N PRO A 400 24.90 70.27 10.81
CA PRO A 400 23.78 69.70 10.07
C PRO A 400 22.74 70.71 9.56
N ASN A 401 21.95 70.29 8.56
CA ASN A 401 20.69 70.93 8.14
C ASN A 401 19.49 70.08 8.58
N THR A 402 18.51 70.70 9.25
CA THR A 402 17.41 70.01 9.95
C THR A 402 16.21 69.61 9.09
N ILE A 403 16.06 70.15 7.87
CA ILE A 403 14.92 69.84 7.00
C ILE A 403 15.06 68.44 6.40
N THR A 404 16.26 68.07 5.97
CA THR A 404 16.56 66.75 5.36
C THR A 404 16.33 65.59 6.34
N SER A 405 16.57 65.81 7.64
CA SER A 405 16.43 64.75 8.65
C SER A 405 14.97 64.35 8.91
N LYS A 406 14.01 65.30 8.90
CA LYS A 406 12.59 64.97 9.10
C LYS A 406 12.07 64.02 8.00
N ALA A 407 12.36 64.34 6.73
CA ALA A 407 11.98 63.51 5.59
C ALA A 407 12.73 62.16 5.56
N ALA A 408 13.95 62.09 6.10
CA ALA A 408 14.66 60.82 6.28
C ALA A 408 13.98 59.94 7.35
N TYR A 409 13.64 60.50 8.52
CA TYR A 409 12.93 59.79 9.57
C TYR A 409 11.54 59.32 9.12
N GLU A 410 10.80 60.11 8.34
CA GLU A 410 9.48 59.72 7.82
C GLU A 410 9.56 58.52 6.85
N ARG A 411 10.60 58.47 5.99
CA ARG A 411 10.87 57.26 5.17
C ARG A 411 11.30 56.07 6.01
N GLU A 412 12.15 56.28 7.01
CA GLU A 412 12.62 55.22 7.90
C GLU A 412 11.47 54.61 8.72
N LEU A 413 10.53 55.45 9.18
CA LEU A 413 9.34 55.05 9.92
C LEU A 413 8.33 54.33 9.00
N SER A 414 8.17 54.79 7.75
CA SER A 414 7.42 54.07 6.72
C SER A 414 7.99 52.66 6.44
N ASN A 415 9.31 52.55 6.24
CA ASN A 415 9.99 51.27 6.05
C ASN A 415 9.86 50.35 7.28
N ARG A 416 9.93 50.90 8.51
CA ARG A 416 9.69 50.13 9.74
C ARG A 416 8.25 49.62 9.80
N ASN A 417 7.25 50.44 9.45
CA ASN A 417 5.85 50.05 9.44
C ASN A 417 5.56 48.98 8.36
N GLN A 418 6.14 49.10 7.17
CA GLN A 418 6.04 48.07 6.13
C GLN A 418 6.66 46.73 6.60
N LYS A 419 7.81 46.79 7.28
CA LYS A 419 8.48 45.60 7.83
C LYS A 419 7.74 44.99 9.02
N LEU A 420 7.08 45.81 9.85
CA LEU A 420 6.15 45.33 10.89
C LEU A 420 4.99 44.57 10.26
N SER A 421 4.30 45.15 9.27
CA SER A 421 3.19 44.48 8.57
C SER A 421 3.61 43.16 7.91
N GLN A 422 4.81 43.08 7.33
CA GLN A 422 5.38 41.82 6.82
C GLN A 422 5.59 40.78 7.93
N LEU A 423 6.09 41.18 9.10
CA LEU A 423 6.28 40.29 10.25
C LEU A 423 4.95 39.84 10.86
N GLU A 424 3.97 40.74 10.97
CA GLU A 424 2.60 40.44 11.45
C GLU A 424 1.90 39.41 10.55
N ASN A 425 2.03 39.56 9.22
CA ASN A 425 1.50 38.58 8.28
C ASN A 425 2.23 37.24 8.40
N ARG A 426 3.58 37.24 8.53
CA ARG A 426 4.35 36.01 8.75
C ARG A 426 3.99 35.30 10.06
N VAL A 427 3.67 36.05 11.12
CA VAL A 427 3.18 35.51 12.40
C VAL A 427 1.76 34.94 12.27
N LYS A 428 0.88 35.57 11.49
CA LYS A 428 -0.46 35.01 11.18
C LYS A 428 -0.35 33.70 10.39
N GLU A 429 0.49 33.65 9.36
CA GLU A 429 0.79 32.43 8.59
C GLU A 429 1.26 31.30 9.51
N LEU A 430 2.29 31.55 10.33
CA LEU A 430 2.84 30.55 11.26
C LEU A 430 1.84 30.15 12.37
N SER A 431 0.94 31.05 12.81
CA SER A 431 -0.16 30.66 13.70
C SER A 431 -1.15 29.74 12.99
N SER A 432 -1.54 30.04 11.75
CA SER A 432 -2.45 29.18 11.00
C SER A 432 -1.85 27.81 10.68
N GLU A 433 -0.54 27.73 10.45
CA GLU A 433 0.20 26.48 10.25
C GLU A 433 0.30 25.67 11.56
N ARG A 434 0.58 26.32 12.70
CA ARG A 434 0.49 25.71 14.04
C ARG A 434 -0.91 25.15 14.29
N ASP A 435 -1.93 25.93 14.01
CA ASP A 435 -3.32 25.55 14.31
C ASP A 435 -3.79 24.42 13.37
N HIS A 436 -3.34 24.40 12.12
CA HIS A 436 -3.54 23.26 11.21
C HIS A 436 -2.85 21.99 11.73
N LEU A 437 -1.59 22.07 12.15
CA LEU A 437 -0.85 20.93 12.73
C LEU A 437 -1.45 20.44 14.05
N PHE A 438 -1.96 21.34 14.89
CA PHE A 438 -2.68 20.99 16.11
C PHE A 438 -3.96 20.20 15.80
N ASN A 439 -4.75 20.64 14.81
CA ASN A 439 -5.93 19.90 14.36
C ASN A 439 -5.58 18.53 13.75
N GLN A 440 -4.46 18.42 13.01
CA GLN A 440 -3.97 17.11 12.53
C GLN A 440 -3.58 16.18 13.68
N LEU A 441 -2.89 16.69 14.71
CA LEU A 441 -2.52 15.93 15.90
C LEU A 441 -3.76 15.49 16.70
N GLN A 442 -4.75 16.38 16.87
CA GLN A 442 -6.00 16.04 17.55
C GLN A 442 -6.81 14.98 16.79
N LYS A 443 -6.84 15.04 15.44
CA LYS A 443 -7.42 13.97 14.61
C LYS A 443 -6.68 12.65 14.76
N ARG A 444 -5.34 12.68 14.81
CA ARG A 444 -4.50 11.49 15.03
C ARG A 444 -4.65 10.89 16.43
N GLN A 445 -4.90 11.72 17.44
CA GLN A 445 -5.21 11.28 18.80
C GLN A 445 -6.55 10.54 18.84
N ALA A 446 -7.60 11.07 18.18
CA ALA A 446 -8.89 10.40 18.07
C ALA A 446 -8.79 9.07 17.28
N GLU A 447 -8.04 9.04 16.16
CA GLU A 447 -7.76 7.81 15.40
C GLU A 447 -7.03 6.75 16.25
N LEU A 448 -6.18 7.16 17.20
CA LEU A 448 -5.49 6.27 18.13
C LEU A 448 -6.41 5.76 19.25
N GLU A 449 -7.22 6.63 19.85
CA GLU A 449 -8.19 6.29 20.90
C GLU A 449 -9.27 5.33 20.39
N GLU A 450 -9.74 5.51 19.15
CA GLU A 450 -10.64 4.57 18.48
C GLU A 450 -9.99 3.18 18.30
N SER A 451 -8.72 3.14 17.85
CA SER A 451 -7.97 1.90 17.66
C SER A 451 -7.74 1.14 18.98
N ILE A 452 -7.49 1.85 20.08
CA ILE A 452 -7.36 1.26 21.42
C ILE A 452 -8.69 0.65 21.88
N ALA A 453 -9.81 1.35 21.69
CA ALA A 453 -11.14 0.83 22.03
C ALA A 453 -11.51 -0.42 21.21
N GLN A 454 -11.09 -0.49 19.94
CA GLN A 454 -11.24 -1.69 19.11
C GLN A 454 -10.35 -2.84 19.62
N GLU A 455 -9.11 -2.57 20.02
CA GLU A 455 -8.20 -3.58 20.57
C GLU A 455 -8.74 -4.19 21.88
N ASP A 456 -9.28 -3.36 22.77
CA ASP A 456 -9.83 -3.80 24.05
C ASP A 456 -11.16 -4.58 23.90
N LEU A 457 -11.99 -4.24 22.92
CA LEU A 457 -13.15 -5.06 22.54
C LEU A 457 -12.72 -6.45 22.05
N ILE A 458 -11.69 -6.53 21.21
CA ILE A 458 -11.14 -7.80 20.71
C ILE A 458 -10.54 -8.63 21.86
N LYS A 459 -9.84 -8.01 22.83
CA LYS A 459 -9.36 -8.68 24.05
C LYS A 459 -10.51 -9.24 24.87
N SER A 460 -11.57 -8.45 25.11
CA SER A 460 -12.76 -8.89 25.85
C SER A 460 -13.39 -10.13 25.21
N ASN A 461 -13.63 -10.08 23.90
CA ASN A 461 -14.17 -11.21 23.14
C ASN A 461 -13.24 -12.44 23.20
N SER A 462 -11.92 -12.24 23.15
CA SER A 462 -10.96 -13.35 23.26
C SER A 462 -10.90 -13.96 24.66
N ILE A 463 -11.15 -13.19 25.72
CA ILE A 463 -11.26 -13.70 27.10
C ILE A 463 -12.55 -14.53 27.23
N GLU A 464 -13.66 -14.05 26.66
CA GLU A 464 -14.94 -14.75 26.68
C GLU A 464 -14.89 -16.08 25.90
N LEU A 465 -14.30 -16.11 24.70
CA LEU A 465 -14.06 -17.35 23.96
C LEU A 465 -13.17 -18.34 24.74
N ASN A 466 -12.12 -17.86 25.42
CA ASN A 466 -11.27 -18.72 26.24
C ASN A 466 -12.01 -19.28 27.47
N HIS A 467 -12.94 -18.52 28.06
CA HIS A 467 -13.81 -19.05 29.11
C HIS A 467 -14.71 -20.18 28.58
N GLN A 468 -15.41 -19.94 27.46
CA GLN A 468 -16.27 -20.94 26.82
C GLN A 468 -15.47 -22.21 26.42
N LEU A 469 -14.24 -22.04 25.93
CA LEU A 469 -13.34 -23.16 25.61
C LEU A 469 -13.02 -23.98 26.86
N ASN A 470 -12.56 -23.34 27.93
CA ASN A 470 -12.22 -24.01 29.19
C ASN A 470 -13.44 -24.70 29.83
N GLU A 471 -14.61 -24.07 29.78
CA GLU A 471 -15.86 -24.64 30.27
C GLU A 471 -16.25 -25.91 29.49
N SER A 472 -16.12 -25.89 28.16
CA SER A 472 -16.32 -27.08 27.33
C SER A 472 -15.30 -28.19 27.64
N HIS A 473 -14.05 -27.83 27.93
CA HIS A 473 -12.99 -28.78 28.26
C HIS A 473 -13.25 -29.47 29.61
N ASN A 474 -13.68 -28.70 30.62
CA ASN A 474 -14.10 -29.22 31.92
C ASN A 474 -15.31 -30.17 31.79
N GLN A 475 -16.30 -29.85 30.94
CA GLN A 475 -17.43 -30.73 30.66
C GLN A 475 -16.97 -32.05 30.00
N ILE A 476 -16.05 -32.00 29.02
CA ILE A 476 -15.46 -33.18 28.38
C ILE A 476 -14.67 -34.04 29.38
N GLN A 477 -13.92 -33.41 30.29
CA GLN A 477 -13.18 -34.12 31.34
C GLN A 477 -14.12 -34.88 32.29
N ILE A 478 -15.18 -34.22 32.77
CA ILE A 478 -16.20 -34.83 33.64
C ILE A 478 -16.90 -36.00 32.95
N LEU A 479 -17.25 -35.87 31.67
CA LEU A 479 -17.85 -36.96 30.89
C LEU A 479 -16.87 -38.13 30.69
N THR A 480 -15.60 -37.85 30.41
CA THR A 480 -14.54 -38.88 30.30
C THR A 480 -14.36 -39.65 31.60
N GLU A 481 -14.34 -38.95 32.75
CA GLU A 481 -14.22 -39.56 34.07
C GLU A 481 -15.45 -40.41 34.44
N GLN A 482 -16.65 -39.96 34.08
CA GLN A 482 -17.89 -40.75 34.23
C GLN A 482 -17.86 -42.02 33.37
N ILE A 483 -17.42 -41.93 32.11
CA ILE A 483 -17.26 -43.10 31.23
C ILE A 483 -16.25 -44.08 31.83
N HIS A 484 -15.08 -43.62 32.28
CA HIS A 484 -14.08 -44.48 32.93
C HIS A 484 -14.64 -45.17 34.19
N LYS A 485 -15.43 -44.44 34.99
CA LYS A 485 -16.04 -44.97 36.22
C LYS A 485 -17.08 -46.04 35.91
N LEU A 486 -17.94 -45.82 34.91
CA LEU A 486 -18.89 -46.82 34.42
C LEU A 486 -18.16 -48.07 33.87
N THR A 487 -17.13 -47.88 33.04
CA THR A 487 -16.32 -48.99 32.50
C THR A 487 -15.66 -49.83 33.60
N SER A 488 -15.25 -49.21 34.72
CA SER A 488 -14.63 -49.91 35.85
C SER A 488 -15.61 -50.71 36.73
N THR A 489 -16.92 -50.49 36.60
CA THR A 489 -17.94 -51.16 37.44
C THR A 489 -18.61 -52.38 36.80
N THR A 490 -18.38 -52.66 35.51
CA THR A 490 -19.12 -53.69 34.74
C THR A 490 -18.59 -55.13 34.88
N GLN A 491 -17.82 -55.46 35.93
CA GLN A 491 -17.20 -56.79 36.10
C GLN A 491 -17.98 -57.79 36.97
N GLU A 492 -19.06 -57.41 37.66
CA GLU A 492 -19.80 -58.32 38.56
C GLU A 492 -21.34 -58.36 38.29
N ASP A 493 -21.88 -59.59 38.32
CA ASP A 493 -23.29 -60.04 38.23
C ASP A 493 -24.25 -59.33 37.22
N PRO A 494 -24.61 -59.98 36.09
CA PRO A 494 -25.65 -59.50 35.16
C PRO A 494 -27.04 -59.26 35.79
N SER A 495 -27.37 -59.92 36.89
CA SER A 495 -28.72 -59.96 37.46
C SER A 495 -29.06 -58.68 38.21
N GLN A 496 -28.11 -58.15 39.00
CA GLN A 496 -28.27 -56.85 39.68
C GLN A 496 -28.02 -55.69 38.71
N SER A 497 -27.09 -55.87 37.77
CA SER A 497 -26.76 -54.86 36.75
C SER A 497 -28.01 -54.35 36.01
N ASN A 498 -28.89 -55.25 35.53
CA ASN A 498 -30.13 -54.85 34.85
C ASN A 498 -31.09 -54.02 35.73
N LEU A 499 -31.17 -54.28 37.03
CA LEU A 499 -32.02 -53.50 37.96
C LEU A 499 -31.43 -52.10 38.21
N ILE A 500 -30.11 -52.03 38.39
CA ILE A 500 -29.38 -50.76 38.58
C ILE A 500 -29.43 -49.92 37.30
N VAL A 501 -29.29 -50.54 36.12
CA VAL A 501 -29.41 -49.89 34.82
C VAL A 501 -30.80 -49.27 34.64
N ASN A 502 -31.89 -49.98 34.92
CA ASN A 502 -33.25 -49.43 34.80
C ASN A 502 -33.49 -48.22 35.73
N GLU A 503 -33.00 -48.25 36.97
CA GLU A 503 -33.10 -47.13 37.91
C GLU A 503 -32.25 -45.93 37.43
N LEU A 504 -31.02 -46.18 36.98
CA LEU A 504 -30.16 -45.14 36.39
C LEU A 504 -30.77 -44.56 35.11
N GLU A 505 -31.33 -45.37 34.21
CA GLU A 505 -32.03 -44.90 33.01
C GLU A 505 -33.20 -43.99 33.36
N HIS A 506 -33.99 -44.31 34.38
CA HIS A 506 -35.08 -43.45 34.83
C HIS A 506 -34.58 -42.12 35.42
N GLN A 507 -33.50 -42.15 36.21
CA GLN A 507 -32.87 -40.94 36.78
C GLN A 507 -32.22 -40.07 35.69
N TYR A 508 -31.46 -40.67 34.77
CA TYR A 508 -30.86 -39.96 33.63
C TYR A 508 -31.94 -39.44 32.65
N SER A 509 -33.01 -40.18 32.35
CA SER A 509 -34.13 -39.69 31.54
C SER A 509 -34.82 -38.48 32.19
N SER A 510 -35.01 -38.52 33.51
CA SER A 510 -35.55 -37.39 34.28
C SER A 510 -34.59 -36.19 34.27
N LYS A 511 -33.27 -36.45 34.38
CA LYS A 511 -32.25 -35.39 34.33
C LYS A 511 -32.14 -34.77 32.94
N ILE A 512 -32.19 -35.56 31.87
CA ILE A 512 -32.23 -35.12 30.47
C ILE A 512 -33.40 -34.17 30.27
N LYS A 513 -34.63 -34.56 30.65
CA LYS A 513 -35.80 -33.67 30.57
C LYS A 513 -35.63 -32.34 31.32
N SER A 514 -34.97 -32.36 32.49
CA SER A 514 -34.67 -31.12 33.23
C SER A 514 -33.66 -30.22 32.51
N LEU A 515 -32.71 -30.82 31.78
CA LEU A 515 -31.71 -30.10 30.99
C LEU A 515 -32.28 -29.63 29.64
N GLU A 516 -33.20 -30.37 29.05
CA GLU A 516 -33.95 -29.96 27.84
C GLU A 516 -34.84 -28.75 28.13
N SER A 517 -35.53 -28.73 29.28
CA SER A 517 -36.28 -27.54 29.74
C SER A 517 -35.34 -26.36 29.93
N LEU A 518 -34.29 -26.51 30.76
CA LEU A 518 -33.34 -25.43 31.04
C LEU A 518 -32.65 -24.90 29.77
N LYS A 519 -32.36 -25.79 28.81
CA LYS A 519 -31.84 -25.41 27.48
C LYS A 519 -32.87 -24.59 26.70
N SER A 520 -34.14 -24.99 26.69
CA SER A 520 -35.21 -24.23 26.04
C SER A 520 -35.42 -22.85 26.66
N ASP A 521 -35.27 -22.74 27.98
CA ASP A 521 -35.36 -21.47 28.71
C ASP A 521 -34.18 -20.55 28.33
N ILE A 522 -32.94 -21.06 28.34
CA ILE A 522 -31.74 -20.32 27.91
C ILE A 522 -31.80 -19.95 26.42
N GLU A 523 -32.32 -20.82 25.55
CA GLU A 523 -32.53 -20.52 24.13
C GLU A 523 -33.62 -19.45 23.93
N PHE A 524 -34.59 -19.32 24.82
CA PHE A 524 -35.56 -18.22 24.80
C PHE A 524 -34.89 -16.90 25.19
N ASP A 525 -34.23 -16.84 26.35
CA ASP A 525 -33.56 -15.63 26.86
C ASP A 525 -32.49 -15.10 25.88
N LEU A 526 -31.74 -16.02 25.26
CA LEU A 526 -30.72 -15.67 24.25
C LEU A 526 -31.35 -15.07 22.99
N ASN A 527 -32.51 -15.58 22.55
CA ASN A 527 -33.24 -15.01 21.42
C ASN A 527 -33.83 -13.63 21.76
N GLU A 528 -34.34 -13.42 22.97
CA GLU A 528 -34.83 -12.09 23.40
C GLU A 528 -33.69 -11.06 23.40
N SER A 529 -32.55 -11.38 24.04
CA SER A 529 -31.38 -10.49 24.05
C SER A 529 -30.78 -10.25 22.64
N LEU A 530 -30.81 -11.25 21.76
CA LEU A 530 -30.40 -11.10 20.36
C LEU A 530 -31.32 -10.13 19.60
N ASN A 531 -32.63 -10.23 19.79
CA ASN A 531 -33.60 -9.33 19.18
C ASN A 531 -33.46 -7.89 19.69
N GLU A 532 -33.21 -7.68 20.98
CA GLU A 532 -32.90 -6.34 21.52
C GLU A 532 -31.62 -5.75 20.87
N ARG A 533 -30.55 -6.54 20.77
CA ARG A 533 -29.30 -6.09 20.12
C ARG A 533 -29.51 -5.77 18.64
N LEU A 534 -30.31 -6.55 17.91
CA LEU A 534 -30.68 -6.26 16.53
C LEU A 534 -31.45 -4.94 16.40
N ALA A 535 -32.42 -4.68 17.28
CA ALA A 535 -33.16 -3.42 17.31
C ALA A 535 -32.24 -2.21 17.58
N GLN A 536 -31.28 -2.34 18.51
CA GLN A 536 -30.26 -1.31 18.77
C GLN A 536 -29.35 -1.07 17.55
N ILE A 537 -28.93 -2.14 16.86
CA ILE A 537 -28.13 -2.04 15.63
C ILE A 537 -28.90 -1.30 14.53
N ASP A 538 -30.19 -1.58 14.33
CA ASP A 538 -31.00 -0.88 13.33
C ASP A 538 -31.31 0.58 13.71
N GLN A 539 -31.46 0.88 15.01
CA GLN A 539 -31.51 2.25 15.49
C GLN A 539 -30.21 3.00 15.16
N LEU A 540 -29.03 2.42 15.44
CA LEU A 540 -27.73 3.01 15.12
C LEU A 540 -27.51 3.17 13.61
N ARG A 541 -27.93 2.20 12.79
CA ARG A 541 -27.94 2.30 11.32
C ARG A 541 -28.79 3.48 10.84
N SER A 542 -29.97 3.69 11.44
CA SER A 542 -30.85 4.83 11.10
C SER A 542 -30.21 6.18 11.43
N GLN A 543 -29.53 6.30 12.58
CA GLN A 543 -28.81 7.50 13.00
C GLN A 543 -27.59 7.78 12.12
N SER A 544 -26.82 6.74 11.77
CA SER A 544 -25.70 6.83 10.82
C SER A 544 -26.17 7.31 9.45
N LYS A 545 -27.28 6.76 8.93
CA LYS A 545 -27.89 7.21 7.66
C LYS A 545 -28.29 8.69 7.72
N LEU A 546 -28.90 9.15 8.81
CA LEU A 546 -29.27 10.56 8.99
C LEU A 546 -28.03 11.46 9.03
N LYS A 547 -26.98 11.09 9.77
CA LYS A 547 -25.72 11.84 9.85
C LYS A 547 -24.97 11.91 8.51
N ASN A 548 -24.99 10.82 7.73
CA ASN A 548 -24.42 10.81 6.39
C ASN A 548 -25.19 11.76 5.44
N GLN A 549 -26.51 11.92 5.63
CA GLN A 549 -27.30 12.87 4.85
C GLN A 549 -27.05 14.32 5.29
N GLU A 550 -27.02 14.62 6.60
CA GLU A 550 -26.61 15.94 7.12
C GLU A 550 -25.23 16.36 6.58
N TYR A 551 -24.28 15.41 6.49
CA TYR A 551 -22.94 15.65 5.96
C TYR A 551 -22.94 15.92 4.44
N ALA A 552 -23.77 15.19 3.67
CA ALA A 552 -23.95 15.43 2.24
C ALA A 552 -24.56 16.82 1.96
N ASP A 553 -25.56 17.23 2.74
CA ASP A 553 -26.21 18.54 2.63
C ASP A 553 -25.22 19.67 3.00
N CYS A 554 -24.38 19.45 4.02
CA CYS A 554 -23.30 20.36 4.39
C CYS A 554 -22.25 20.53 3.27
N ILE A 555 -21.86 19.44 2.59
CA ILE A 555 -20.98 19.50 1.42
C ILE A 555 -21.63 20.29 0.28
N GLN A 556 -22.91 20.09 -0.01
CA GLN A 556 -23.63 20.87 -1.03
C GLN A 556 -23.65 22.37 -0.69
N PHE A 557 -23.89 22.73 0.57
CA PHE A 557 -23.84 24.11 1.03
C PHE A 557 -22.44 24.73 0.88
N MET A 558 -21.38 24.01 1.28
CA MET A 558 -20.00 24.47 1.09
C MET A 558 -19.66 24.65 -0.40
N ASN A 559 -20.05 23.71 -1.26
CA ASN A 559 -19.81 23.81 -2.70
C ASN A 559 -20.53 25.02 -3.33
N LYS A 560 -21.79 25.29 -2.94
CA LYS A 560 -22.53 26.48 -3.36
C LYS A 560 -21.82 27.77 -2.91
N ARG A 561 -21.37 27.82 -1.66
CA ARG A 561 -20.61 28.97 -1.12
C ARG A 561 -19.26 29.16 -1.81
N ASN A 562 -18.57 28.09 -2.19
CA ASN A 562 -17.33 28.16 -2.93
C ASN A 562 -17.55 28.72 -4.35
N GLN A 563 -18.65 28.36 -5.01
CA GLN A 563 -19.03 28.98 -6.29
C GLN A 563 -19.34 30.47 -6.13
N GLU A 564 -20.10 30.86 -5.10
CA GLU A 564 -20.37 32.28 -4.79
C GLU A 564 -19.08 33.09 -4.55
N ILE A 565 -18.03 32.48 -3.98
CA ILE A 565 -16.72 33.09 -3.82
C ILE A 565 -16.00 33.24 -5.18
N ILE A 566 -15.98 32.19 -6.01
CA ILE A 566 -15.37 32.23 -7.36
C ILE A 566 -16.05 33.31 -8.23
N ASP A 567 -17.38 33.39 -8.20
CA ASP A 567 -18.16 34.38 -8.93
C ASP A 567 -17.89 35.82 -8.43
N SER A 568 -17.56 35.97 -7.13
CA SER A 568 -17.18 37.25 -6.51
C SER A 568 -15.75 37.65 -6.86
N ASP A 569 -14.80 36.70 -6.84
CA ASP A 569 -13.40 36.95 -7.22
C ASP A 569 -13.30 37.34 -8.71
N HIS A 570 -14.11 36.73 -9.58
CA HIS A 570 -14.21 37.13 -10.99
C HIS A 570 -14.73 38.58 -11.15
N GLN A 571 -15.73 39.00 -10.36
CA GLN A 571 -16.18 40.40 -10.35
C GLN A 571 -15.09 41.35 -9.84
N ILE A 572 -14.35 40.95 -8.81
CA ILE A 572 -13.22 41.71 -8.28
C ILE A 572 -12.11 41.88 -9.34
N ASP A 573 -11.82 40.85 -10.15
CA ASP A 573 -10.82 40.93 -11.21
C ASP A 573 -11.26 41.79 -12.41
N LEU A 574 -12.55 41.78 -12.78
CA LEU A 574 -13.09 42.75 -13.74
C LEU A 574 -12.93 44.19 -13.23
N LEU A 575 -13.29 44.45 -11.96
CA LEU A 575 -13.14 45.77 -11.34
C LEU A 575 -11.68 46.21 -11.25
N LYS A 576 -10.72 45.30 -10.99
CA LYS A 576 -9.28 45.59 -11.09
C LYS A 576 -8.87 45.97 -12.51
N GLN A 577 -9.41 45.32 -13.53
CA GLN A 577 -9.10 45.62 -14.93
C GLN A 577 -9.58 47.03 -15.30
N ASP A 578 -10.82 47.40 -14.95
CA ASP A 578 -11.37 48.73 -15.23
C ASP A 578 -10.65 49.83 -14.45
N LEU A 579 -10.35 49.60 -13.16
CA LEU A 579 -9.53 50.50 -12.35
C LEU A 579 -8.13 50.73 -12.94
N ASN A 580 -7.56 49.76 -13.65
CA ASN A 580 -6.27 49.93 -14.33
C ASN A 580 -6.40 50.73 -15.63
N LYS A 581 -7.45 50.52 -16.44
CA LYS A 581 -7.77 51.38 -17.61
C LYS A 581 -7.95 52.84 -17.19
N GLU A 582 -8.60 53.07 -16.06
CA GLU A 582 -8.81 54.42 -15.50
C GLU A 582 -7.51 55.04 -14.97
N LYS A 583 -6.60 54.25 -14.35
CA LYS A 583 -5.25 54.73 -13.98
C LYS A 583 -4.41 55.10 -15.20
N GLU A 584 -4.40 54.27 -16.25
CA GLU A 584 -3.69 54.58 -17.50
C GLU A 584 -4.24 55.87 -18.13
N SER A 585 -5.57 56.04 -18.13
CA SER A 585 -6.22 57.28 -18.58
C SER A 585 -5.79 58.50 -17.75
N ASN A 586 -5.73 58.38 -16.42
CA ASN A 586 -5.26 59.46 -15.54
C ASN A 586 -3.75 59.76 -15.71
N LEU A 587 -2.91 58.77 -15.98
CA LEU A 587 -1.49 58.97 -16.30
C LEU A 587 -1.33 59.73 -17.63
N ASN A 588 -2.13 59.40 -18.64
CA ASN A 588 -2.16 60.12 -19.91
C ASN A 588 -2.63 61.57 -19.75
N LEU A 589 -3.68 61.83 -18.94
CA LEU A 589 -4.10 63.19 -18.60
C LEU A 589 -3.03 63.97 -17.82
N THR A 590 -2.35 63.32 -16.86
CA THR A 590 -1.25 63.96 -16.10
C THR A 590 -0.11 64.39 -17.03
N SER A 591 0.32 63.48 -17.92
CA SER A 591 1.33 63.78 -18.95
C SER A 591 0.90 64.95 -19.85
N LEU A 592 -0.37 65.03 -20.26
CA LEU A 592 -0.88 66.15 -21.04
C LEU A 592 -0.84 67.47 -20.26
N ILE A 593 -1.17 67.45 -18.96
CA ILE A 593 -1.10 68.62 -18.07
C ILE A 593 0.35 69.10 -17.91
N ASP A 594 1.30 68.17 -17.69
CA ASP A 594 2.73 68.50 -17.56
C ASP A 594 3.27 69.16 -18.84
N ASN A 595 2.92 68.62 -20.02
CA ASN A 595 3.29 69.21 -21.31
C ASN A 595 2.69 70.63 -21.50
N LEU A 596 1.41 70.81 -21.19
CA LEU A 596 0.75 72.13 -21.27
C LEU A 596 1.34 73.15 -20.27
N GLN A 597 1.83 72.70 -19.12
CA GLN A 597 2.55 73.57 -18.17
C GLN A 597 3.93 73.99 -18.71
N ILE A 598 4.65 73.09 -19.38
CA ILE A 598 5.91 73.42 -20.08
C ILE A 598 5.67 74.44 -21.20
N GLU A 599 4.64 74.27 -22.02
CA GLU A 599 4.26 75.26 -23.05
C GLU A 599 3.88 76.62 -22.44
N LEU A 600 3.10 76.61 -21.36
CA LEU A 600 2.69 77.82 -20.64
C LEU A 600 3.89 78.58 -20.05
N ASP A 601 4.88 77.88 -19.49
CA ASP A 601 6.08 78.52 -18.92
C ASP A 601 7.04 79.02 -20.01
N ASN A 602 7.13 78.34 -21.15
CA ASN A 602 7.81 78.87 -22.34
C ASN A 602 7.15 80.15 -22.85
N LEU A 603 5.80 80.21 -22.91
CA LEU A 603 5.05 81.41 -23.29
C LEU A 603 5.23 82.56 -22.29
N LYS A 604 5.23 82.30 -20.97
CA LYS A 604 5.57 83.30 -19.95
C LYS A 604 6.99 83.85 -20.15
N SER A 605 7.96 82.98 -20.47
CA SER A 605 9.34 83.37 -20.72
C SER A 605 9.46 84.31 -21.93
N GLN A 606 8.81 83.97 -23.05
CA GLN A 606 8.73 84.83 -24.24
C GLN A 606 8.06 86.18 -23.95
N TYR A 607 6.95 86.18 -23.20
CA TYR A 607 6.27 87.41 -22.78
C TYR A 607 7.17 88.30 -21.92
N ASN A 608 7.89 87.73 -20.95
CA ASN A 608 8.81 88.47 -20.09
C ASN A 608 9.95 89.11 -20.89
N LEU A 609 10.52 88.40 -21.86
CA LEU A 609 11.54 88.94 -22.78
C LEU A 609 11.00 90.13 -23.57
N GLN A 610 9.82 90.01 -24.19
CA GLN A 610 9.18 91.12 -24.93
C GLN A 610 8.85 92.32 -24.02
N MET A 611 8.45 92.08 -22.77
CA MET A 611 8.22 93.16 -21.80
C MET A 611 9.51 93.87 -21.39
N GLU A 612 10.66 93.19 -21.36
CA GLU A 612 11.98 93.80 -21.14
C GLU A 612 12.46 94.58 -22.38
N GLU A 613 12.25 94.05 -23.59
CA GLU A 613 12.49 94.80 -24.85
C GLU A 613 11.67 96.09 -24.91
N LEU A 614 10.36 96.03 -24.60
CA LEU A 614 9.48 97.20 -24.55
C LEU A 614 9.92 98.23 -23.50
N LYS A 615 10.42 97.77 -22.35
CA LYS A 615 10.99 98.63 -21.30
C LYS A 615 12.26 99.33 -21.79
N ASN A 616 13.15 98.62 -22.47
CA ASN A 616 14.39 99.18 -23.02
C ASN A 616 14.11 100.17 -24.16
N LEU A 617 13.18 99.86 -25.07
CA LEU A 617 12.68 100.77 -26.10
C LEU A 617 12.08 102.05 -25.49
N LYS A 618 11.32 101.92 -24.39
CA LYS A 618 10.73 103.08 -23.69
C LYS A 618 11.80 103.99 -23.07
N ILE A 619 12.86 103.41 -22.48
CA ILE A 619 14.02 104.18 -21.98
C ILE A 619 14.68 104.92 -23.13
N HIS A 620 14.96 104.24 -24.24
CA HIS A 620 15.61 104.85 -25.40
C HIS A 620 14.80 105.99 -26.04
N ILE A 621 13.47 105.86 -26.10
CA ILE A 621 12.57 106.95 -26.53
C ILE A 621 12.66 108.16 -25.58
N GLU A 622 12.90 107.95 -24.28
CA GLU A 622 13.07 109.03 -23.31
C GLU A 622 14.45 109.71 -23.42
N GLU A 623 15.50 108.94 -23.75
CA GLU A 623 16.83 109.48 -24.11
C GLU A 623 16.78 110.32 -25.39
N LEU A 624 16.12 109.81 -26.44
CA LEU A 624 15.94 110.53 -27.71
C LEU A 624 15.14 111.82 -27.52
N LYS A 625 14.12 111.84 -26.67
CA LYS A 625 13.40 113.08 -26.32
C LYS A 625 14.29 114.09 -25.61
N LYS A 626 15.13 113.63 -24.66
CA LYS A 626 16.10 114.51 -23.97
C LYS A 626 17.10 115.10 -24.96
N SER A 627 17.60 114.32 -25.93
CA SER A 627 18.50 114.84 -26.96
C SER A 627 17.79 115.81 -27.92
N GLU A 628 16.55 115.49 -28.35
CA GLU A 628 15.70 116.38 -29.14
C GLU A 628 15.48 117.73 -28.45
N ASP A 629 15.20 117.73 -27.15
CA ASP A 629 15.01 118.96 -26.36
C ASP A 629 16.32 119.75 -26.16
N THR A 630 17.47 119.08 -25.98
CA THR A 630 18.77 119.79 -26.01
C THR A 630 19.05 120.43 -27.37
N LEU A 631 18.73 119.74 -28.47
CA LEU A 631 18.89 120.28 -29.83
C LEU A 631 17.93 121.44 -30.10
N LYS A 632 16.68 121.41 -29.58
CA LYS A 632 15.77 122.57 -29.62
C LYS A 632 16.36 123.78 -28.91
N ILE A 633 16.91 123.59 -27.71
CA ILE A 633 17.57 124.65 -26.93
C ILE A 633 18.79 125.20 -27.68
N GLU A 634 19.62 124.33 -28.27
CA GLU A 634 20.78 124.75 -29.07
C GLU A 634 20.36 125.51 -30.33
N ILE A 635 19.36 125.03 -31.08
CA ILE A 635 18.77 125.74 -32.23
C ILE A 635 18.17 127.09 -31.81
N GLN A 636 17.54 127.18 -30.63
CA GLN A 636 17.04 128.45 -30.09
C GLN A 636 18.17 129.42 -29.73
N ASN A 637 19.25 128.94 -29.11
CA ASN A 637 20.44 129.72 -28.81
C ASN A 637 21.16 130.20 -30.08
N LEU A 638 21.29 129.33 -31.09
CA LEU A 638 21.81 129.68 -32.41
C LEU A 638 20.95 130.75 -33.09
N LYS A 639 19.61 130.59 -33.11
CA LYS A 639 18.69 131.61 -33.62
C LYS A 639 18.80 132.94 -32.88
N VAL A 640 18.94 132.94 -31.55
CA VAL A 640 19.17 134.18 -30.77
C VAL A 640 20.51 134.83 -31.13
N ASN A 641 21.56 134.04 -31.37
CA ASN A 641 22.87 134.55 -31.77
C ASN A 641 22.90 135.01 -33.24
N GLU A 642 22.14 134.39 -34.13
CA GLU A 642 21.91 134.88 -35.49
C GLU A 642 21.06 136.15 -35.50
N ILE A 643 20.02 136.25 -34.66
CA ILE A 643 19.24 137.49 -34.50
C ILE A 643 20.15 138.62 -33.99
N LYS A 644 21.03 138.38 -33.01
CA LYS A 644 22.04 139.36 -32.58
C LYS A 644 22.94 139.80 -33.73
N LYS A 645 23.51 138.86 -34.50
CA LYS A 645 24.33 139.19 -35.69
C LYS A 645 23.53 139.93 -36.76
N ILE A 646 22.27 139.57 -36.96
CA ILE A 646 21.36 140.24 -37.90
C ILE A 646 21.00 141.64 -37.39
N ASP A 647 20.90 141.87 -36.09
CA ASP A 647 20.63 143.20 -35.52
C ASP A 647 21.90 144.07 -35.47
N GLU A 648 23.10 143.48 -35.32
CA GLU A 648 24.38 144.14 -35.61
C GLU A 648 24.47 144.55 -37.10
N VAL A 649 24.13 143.63 -38.01
CA VAL A 649 24.09 143.89 -39.46
C VAL A 649 22.98 144.90 -39.82
N LYS A 650 21.82 144.90 -39.17
CA LYS A 650 20.82 145.96 -39.30
C LYS A 650 21.32 147.28 -38.71
N GLY A 651 22.11 147.28 -37.63
CA GLY A 651 22.79 148.47 -37.14
C GLY A 651 23.72 149.10 -38.19
N LEU A 652 24.29 148.26 -39.07
CA LEU A 652 25.09 148.69 -40.22
C LEU A 652 24.23 149.06 -41.45
N PHE A 653 23.12 148.36 -41.71
CA PHE A 653 22.22 148.59 -42.86
C PHE A 653 21.19 149.71 -42.65
N MET A 654 20.79 150.03 -41.41
CA MET A 654 20.05 151.26 -41.08
C MET A 654 20.84 152.54 -41.38
N LYS A 655 22.13 152.39 -41.73
CA LYS A 655 23.01 153.45 -42.23
C LYS A 655 23.14 153.48 -43.76
N LYS A 656 22.38 152.63 -44.49
CA LYS A 656 22.52 152.43 -45.94
C LYS A 656 21.25 151.88 -46.60
N ASP A 657 20.24 152.76 -46.68
CA ASP A 657 19.11 152.81 -47.64
C ASP A 657 18.25 151.53 -47.78
N ILE A 658 16.94 151.54 -47.46
CA ILE A 658 15.86 152.22 -48.21
C ILE A 658 15.92 151.90 -49.72
N ILE A 659 15.08 150.98 -50.24
CA ILE A 659 14.44 151.02 -51.59
C ILE A 659 13.67 149.72 -51.94
N ILE A 660 12.48 149.89 -52.54
CA ILE A 660 11.66 148.94 -53.37
C ILE A 660 10.79 147.83 -52.70
N ASN A 661 9.52 147.83 -53.13
CA ASN A 661 8.45 146.81 -52.94
C ASN A 661 8.41 145.85 -54.17
N GLY A 662 7.75 144.69 -54.23
CA GLY A 662 6.83 143.98 -53.33
C GLY A 662 5.62 143.37 -54.10
N LYS A 663 4.73 142.64 -53.39
CA LYS A 663 3.38 142.15 -53.80
C LYS A 663 3.23 140.99 -54.83
N LYS A 664 2.08 140.29 -54.67
CA LYS A 664 1.36 139.37 -55.61
C LYS A 664 2.00 137.99 -55.90
N GLU A 665 1.28 136.94 -56.33
CA GLU A 665 -0.10 136.42 -56.04
C GLU A 665 -0.32 135.10 -56.85
N LEU A 666 -1.24 134.22 -56.42
CA LEU A 666 -2.00 133.22 -57.23
C LEU A 666 -1.25 132.15 -58.07
N GLY A 667 -1.79 130.91 -58.13
CA GLY A 667 -1.54 129.96 -59.23
C GLY A 667 -1.27 128.48 -58.84
N PRO A 668 -1.99 127.47 -59.40
CA PRO A 668 -1.80 126.05 -59.06
C PRO A 668 -1.51 125.09 -60.26
N SER A 669 -1.15 123.83 -59.92
CA SER A 669 -1.42 122.56 -60.65
C SER A 669 -0.28 121.80 -61.38
N ALA A 670 -0.45 120.46 -61.41
CA ALA A 670 -0.16 119.51 -62.51
C ALA A 670 1.27 118.94 -62.78
N SER A 671 1.53 117.76 -62.19
CA SER A 671 1.79 116.45 -62.87
C SER A 671 2.98 116.15 -63.81
N SER A 672 3.28 114.84 -63.96
CA SER A 672 4.11 114.16 -65.00
C SER A 672 5.64 114.16 -64.73
N SER A 673 6.34 112.99 -64.64
CA SER A 673 6.84 112.04 -65.68
C SER A 673 8.21 112.45 -66.27
N SER A 674 9.20 111.59 -66.58
CA SER A 674 9.36 110.12 -66.50
C SER A 674 10.84 109.71 -66.74
N GLN A 675 11.20 108.43 -66.46
CA GLN A 675 12.35 107.66 -67.03
C GLN A 675 13.80 108.12 -66.64
N THR A 676 14.89 107.32 -66.78
CA THR A 676 15.16 106.05 -67.53
C THR A 676 16.29 105.18 -66.89
N CYS A 677 16.33 103.85 -67.22
CA CYS A 677 17.45 102.85 -67.18
C CYS A 677 18.24 102.58 -65.87
N LEU A 678 18.31 101.38 -65.26
CA LEU A 678 18.87 100.05 -65.68
C LEU A 678 20.34 100.06 -66.17
N PRO A 679 21.16 98.97 -66.01
CA PRO A 679 20.81 97.58 -65.66
C PRO A 679 21.74 96.79 -64.66
N THR A 680 21.25 95.61 -64.20
CA THR A 680 21.98 94.35 -63.80
C THR A 680 23.14 94.38 -62.77
N LEU A 681 23.29 93.44 -61.81
CA LEU A 681 22.61 92.16 -61.49
C LEU A 681 22.50 92.05 -59.92
N THR A 682 22.49 90.94 -59.14
CA THR A 682 22.79 89.49 -59.29
C THR A 682 21.97 88.66 -58.26
N SER A 683 22.14 87.33 -58.23
CA SER A 683 21.43 86.33 -57.38
C SER A 683 22.34 85.08 -57.18
N PRO A 684 21.98 83.95 -56.49
CA PRO A 684 20.64 83.52 -56.03
C PRO A 684 20.46 82.69 -54.71
N THR A 685 19.19 82.63 -54.20
CA THR A 685 18.43 81.46 -53.62
C THR A 685 18.88 80.70 -52.35
N SER A 686 18.06 80.01 -51.53
CA SER A 686 16.58 79.85 -51.26
C SER A 686 16.40 78.82 -50.08
N THR A 687 15.29 78.40 -49.44
CA THR A 687 13.85 78.74 -49.20
C THR A 687 13.39 77.85 -47.99
N THR A 688 12.47 78.17 -47.05
CA THR A 688 11.02 78.54 -47.08
C THR A 688 10.06 77.35 -47.38
N THR A 689 9.02 76.89 -46.64
CA THR A 689 8.32 77.15 -45.33
C THR A 689 6.82 77.55 -45.51
N THR A 690 5.77 77.09 -44.78
CA THR A 690 5.47 75.98 -43.81
C THR A 690 3.94 75.97 -43.44
N GLN A 691 3.38 74.85 -42.90
CA GLN A 691 2.11 74.69 -42.09
C GLN A 691 0.69 74.69 -42.75
N GLN A 692 -0.17 73.77 -42.25
CA GLN A 692 -1.65 73.83 -41.97
C GLN A 692 -2.67 74.16 -43.12
N ARG A 693 -3.98 73.80 -43.09
CA ARG A 693 -4.86 73.10 -42.11
C ARG A 693 -6.13 72.45 -42.79
N ASP A 694 -6.74 71.47 -42.09
CA ASP A 694 -8.17 71.03 -42.00
C ASP A 694 -9.13 70.68 -43.20
N GLN A 695 -10.00 69.69 -42.90
CA GLN A 695 -11.39 69.39 -43.35
C GLN A 695 -11.76 68.64 -44.68
N GLU A 696 -12.15 67.36 -44.49
CA GLU A 696 -13.41 66.63 -44.85
C GLU A 696 -14.08 66.60 -46.26
N GLU A 697 -14.58 65.37 -46.57
CA GLU A 697 -15.66 64.90 -47.48
C GLU A 697 -15.66 65.09 -49.04
N ASP A 698 -15.23 64.00 -49.71
CA ASP A 698 -16.04 63.11 -50.60
C ASP A 698 -16.01 63.19 -52.16
N CYS A 699 -16.17 61.99 -52.74
CA CYS A 699 -16.62 61.58 -54.09
C CYS A 699 -15.78 61.78 -55.39
N GLN A 700 -15.29 60.64 -55.91
CA GLN A 700 -15.29 60.21 -57.34
C GLN A 700 -14.31 60.89 -58.35
N LEU A 701 -13.78 60.25 -59.42
CA LEU A 701 -13.67 58.84 -59.90
C LEU A 701 -12.17 58.54 -60.18
N ASP A 702 -11.61 57.34 -60.38
CA ASP A 702 -11.82 56.31 -61.46
C ASP A 702 -10.68 55.24 -61.30
N ARG A 703 -10.64 53.98 -61.80
CA ARG A 703 -11.58 52.97 -62.36
C ARG A 703 -10.86 51.60 -62.47
N ARG A 704 -11.62 50.49 -62.65
CA ARG A 704 -11.17 49.09 -63.00
C ARG A 704 -10.38 48.32 -61.92
N THR A 705 -10.54 47.00 -61.70
CA THR A 705 -11.59 46.01 -62.09
C THR A 705 -11.55 44.79 -61.15
N SER A 706 -12.70 44.45 -60.54
CA SER A 706 -13.41 43.13 -60.54
C SER A 706 -12.65 41.80 -60.38
N THR A 707 -13.12 40.73 -59.70
CA THR A 707 -14.29 40.41 -58.82
C THR A 707 -14.03 39.01 -58.18
N SER A 708 -14.19 38.77 -56.87
CA SER A 708 -15.39 38.21 -56.16
C SER A 708 -15.57 36.66 -56.26
N SER A 709 -16.18 35.89 -55.34
CA SER A 709 -16.78 36.17 -54.01
C SER A 709 -17.26 34.91 -53.24
N HIS A 710 -17.35 35.05 -51.90
CA HIS A 710 -18.35 34.51 -50.93
C HIS A 710 -18.49 33.02 -50.49
N THR A 711 -18.28 32.90 -49.16
CA THR A 711 -19.00 32.23 -48.04
C THR A 711 -20.34 31.45 -48.19
N GLN A 712 -20.53 30.54 -47.20
CA GLN A 712 -21.78 30.00 -46.59
C GLN A 712 -22.66 28.98 -47.34
N LEU A 713 -22.86 27.79 -46.72
CA LEU A 713 -24.16 27.35 -46.14
C LEU A 713 -24.03 25.99 -45.37
N GLN A 714 -25.08 25.57 -44.67
CA GLN A 714 -25.15 24.32 -43.89
C GLN A 714 -25.90 23.20 -44.63
N THR A 715 -25.66 21.92 -44.27
CA THR A 715 -26.65 20.94 -43.70
C THR A 715 -26.42 19.45 -44.07
N HIS A 716 -26.94 18.58 -43.19
CA HIS A 716 -27.38 17.17 -43.37
C HIS A 716 -26.41 15.98 -43.66
N HIS A 717 -26.45 15.03 -42.71
CA HIS A 717 -26.27 13.56 -42.84
C HIS A 717 -27.37 12.93 -43.73
N PRO A 718 -27.26 11.70 -44.32
CA PRO A 718 -26.94 10.44 -43.61
C PRO A 718 -26.04 9.44 -44.36
N SER A 719 -26.39 8.14 -44.39
CA SER A 719 -25.42 7.04 -44.22
C SER A 719 -25.66 5.78 -45.07
N SER A 720 -24.54 5.08 -45.37
CA SER A 720 -24.41 3.61 -45.53
C SER A 720 -24.74 2.91 -46.87
N SER A 721 -24.10 1.73 -47.00
CA SER A 721 -24.49 0.49 -47.71
C SER A 721 -24.18 0.26 -49.22
N THR A 722 -23.27 -0.71 -49.43
CA THR A 722 -23.41 -1.99 -50.21
C THR A 722 -23.24 -2.12 -51.74
N ILE A 723 -22.56 -3.23 -52.13
CA ILE A 723 -22.83 -4.16 -53.28
C ILE A 723 -22.44 -3.62 -54.69
N ASP A 724 -21.32 -4.03 -55.31
CA ASP A 724 -21.03 -5.29 -56.08
C ASP A 724 -21.05 -5.00 -57.62
N LEU A 725 -20.56 -5.83 -58.56
CA LEU A 725 -19.87 -7.13 -58.53
C LEU A 725 -18.98 -7.29 -59.80
N GLY A 726 -17.84 -7.99 -59.64
CA GLY A 726 -17.46 -9.11 -60.53
C GLY A 726 -16.81 -8.82 -61.89
N SER A 727 -16.37 -9.83 -62.65
CA SER A 727 -16.10 -11.25 -62.31
C SER A 727 -15.35 -11.92 -63.46
N GLU A 728 -14.38 -12.80 -63.20
CA GLU A 728 -14.09 -13.94 -64.08
C GLU A 728 -13.47 -15.09 -63.26
N ALA A 729 -13.73 -16.35 -63.66
CA ALA A 729 -13.71 -17.48 -62.73
C ALA A 729 -13.22 -18.81 -63.32
N SER A 730 -12.78 -19.70 -62.45
CA SER A 730 -12.76 -21.16 -62.65
C SER A 730 -12.88 -21.87 -61.29
N SER A 731 -13.37 -23.12 -61.29
CA SER A 731 -14.14 -23.68 -60.16
C SER A 731 -13.48 -24.83 -59.39
N LEU A 732 -14.00 -25.04 -58.18
CA LEU A 732 -13.80 -26.15 -57.24
C LEU A 732 -13.79 -27.55 -57.91
N PRO A 733 -13.18 -28.55 -57.24
CA PRO A 733 -14.01 -29.40 -56.36
C PRO A 733 -13.78 -29.17 -54.86
N VAL A 734 -14.80 -29.53 -54.09
CA VAL A 734 -14.80 -29.51 -52.62
C VAL A 734 -14.02 -30.71 -52.07
N ILE A 735 -13.18 -30.46 -51.07
CA ILE A 735 -12.91 -31.42 -50.00
C ILE A 735 -13.17 -30.66 -48.70
N GLU A 736 -14.17 -31.13 -47.94
CA GLU A 736 -14.31 -30.82 -46.53
C GLU A 736 -13.27 -31.67 -45.79
N ASP A 737 -12.52 -31.08 -44.87
CA ASP A 737 -11.92 -31.82 -43.77
C ASP A 737 -11.68 -30.85 -42.61
N GLU A 738 -12.25 -31.17 -41.46
CA GLU A 738 -12.17 -30.35 -40.26
C GLU A 738 -10.79 -30.54 -39.60
N ALA A 739 -9.99 -29.48 -39.55
CA ALA A 739 -8.88 -29.40 -38.61
C ALA A 739 -9.37 -29.17 -37.16
N GLU A 740 -10.42 -29.88 -36.73
CA GLU A 740 -10.79 -29.93 -35.32
C GLU A 740 -9.61 -30.57 -34.58
N LEU A 741 -8.98 -29.79 -33.71
CA LEU A 741 -7.75 -30.19 -33.03
C LEU A 741 -8.08 -31.30 -32.03
N ASN A 742 -8.03 -32.55 -32.48
CA ASN A 742 -8.49 -33.71 -31.71
C ASN A 742 -7.72 -33.82 -30.38
N PHE A 743 -8.35 -33.30 -29.32
CA PHE A 743 -7.77 -33.22 -27.99
C PHE A 743 -7.54 -34.61 -27.38
N GLU A 744 -8.26 -35.64 -27.85
CA GLU A 744 -8.03 -37.03 -27.42
C GLU A 744 -6.80 -37.64 -28.10
N TYR A 745 -6.54 -37.36 -29.39
CA TYR A 745 -5.28 -37.70 -30.05
C TYR A 745 -4.09 -36.99 -29.40
N LEU A 746 -4.22 -35.69 -29.10
CA LEU A 746 -3.18 -34.92 -28.41
C LEU A 746 -2.96 -35.47 -26.98
N ARG A 747 -4.03 -35.75 -26.23
CA ARG A 747 -3.98 -36.35 -24.89
C ARG A 747 -3.34 -37.73 -24.89
N ASN A 748 -3.69 -38.59 -25.84
CA ASN A 748 -3.13 -39.95 -25.93
C ASN A 748 -1.64 -39.91 -26.34
N THR A 749 -1.27 -38.99 -27.23
CA THR A 749 0.14 -38.71 -27.54
C THR A 749 0.91 -38.24 -26.30
N LEU A 750 0.37 -37.25 -25.57
CA LEU A 750 0.95 -36.76 -24.31
C LEU A 750 1.10 -37.88 -23.26
N LEU A 751 0.09 -38.74 -23.10
CA LEU A 751 0.13 -39.89 -22.20
C LEU A 751 1.24 -40.87 -22.61
N GLN A 752 1.38 -41.19 -23.89
CA GLN A 752 2.42 -42.10 -24.38
C GLN A 752 3.85 -41.53 -24.20
N PHE A 753 4.02 -40.20 -24.32
CA PHE A 753 5.26 -39.51 -23.94
C PHE A 753 5.53 -39.50 -22.43
N LEU A 754 4.50 -39.61 -21.58
CA LEU A 754 4.60 -39.60 -20.12
C LEU A 754 4.81 -41.00 -19.50
N GLU A 755 4.26 -42.03 -20.15
CA GLU A 755 4.35 -43.45 -19.80
C GLU A 755 5.79 -43.96 -19.91
N HIS A 756 6.45 -43.70 -21.05
CA HIS A 756 7.87 -44.00 -21.23
C HIS A 756 8.75 -42.91 -20.57
N LYS A 757 9.34 -43.23 -19.42
CA LYS A 757 10.12 -42.28 -18.58
C LYS A 757 11.22 -41.53 -19.34
N GLU A 758 11.79 -42.14 -20.38
CA GLU A 758 12.89 -41.60 -21.21
C GLU A 758 12.42 -40.64 -22.32
N MET A 759 11.13 -40.62 -22.66
CA MET A 759 10.55 -39.73 -23.68
C MET A 759 10.19 -38.35 -23.13
N ARG A 760 9.97 -38.25 -21.81
CA ARG A 760 9.60 -36.99 -21.12
C ARG A 760 10.55 -35.79 -21.35
N PRO A 761 11.89 -35.94 -21.42
CA PRO A 761 12.80 -34.84 -21.77
C PRO A 761 12.68 -34.34 -23.22
N HIS A 762 11.97 -35.07 -24.09
CA HIS A 762 11.62 -34.63 -25.44
C HIS A 762 10.28 -33.90 -25.43
N LEU A 763 9.29 -34.37 -24.65
CA LEU A 763 8.02 -33.66 -24.48
C LEU A 763 8.20 -32.24 -23.93
N VAL A 764 8.99 -32.06 -22.86
CA VAL A 764 9.30 -30.73 -22.30
C VAL A 764 9.97 -29.81 -23.35
N ARG A 765 10.78 -30.39 -24.26
CA ARG A 765 11.46 -29.64 -25.33
C ARG A 765 10.49 -29.20 -26.43
N VAL A 766 9.53 -30.05 -26.79
CA VAL A 766 8.46 -29.72 -27.76
C VAL A 766 7.51 -28.67 -27.18
N LEU A 767 7.05 -28.85 -25.94
CA LEU A 767 6.22 -27.86 -25.24
C LEU A 767 6.96 -26.53 -25.06
N GLY A 768 8.26 -26.54 -24.75
CA GLY A 768 9.08 -25.32 -24.66
C GLY A 768 9.22 -24.55 -25.98
N VAL A 769 9.20 -25.23 -27.13
CA VAL A 769 9.18 -24.59 -28.45
C VAL A 769 7.80 -24.03 -28.78
N ILE A 770 6.72 -24.76 -28.47
CA ILE A 770 5.33 -24.32 -28.72
C ILE A 770 4.99 -23.11 -27.84
N LEU A 771 5.32 -23.19 -26.54
CA LEU A 771 5.00 -22.18 -25.51
C LEU A 771 6.07 -21.08 -25.37
N HIS A 772 7.12 -21.10 -26.20
CA HIS A 772 8.16 -20.06 -26.28
C HIS A 772 8.90 -19.77 -24.96
N PHE A 773 9.07 -20.77 -24.10
CA PHE A 773 9.76 -20.61 -22.80
C PHE A 773 11.25 -20.23 -22.95
N THR A 774 11.75 -19.39 -22.05
CA THR A 774 13.14 -18.92 -22.09
C THR A 774 14.13 -20.01 -21.65
N PRO A 775 15.41 -19.91 -22.06
CA PRO A 775 16.47 -20.81 -21.59
C PRO A 775 16.80 -20.74 -20.09
N GLN A 776 16.06 -19.97 -19.30
CA GLN A 776 16.16 -19.93 -17.83
C GLN A 776 15.00 -20.69 -17.17
N GLU A 777 13.79 -20.64 -17.73
CA GLU A 777 12.61 -21.39 -17.24
C GLU A 777 12.77 -22.89 -17.49
N ILE A 778 13.24 -23.28 -18.67
CA ILE A 778 13.56 -24.69 -19.02
C ILE A 778 14.60 -25.31 -18.05
N ARG A 779 15.41 -24.48 -17.36
CA ARG A 779 16.34 -24.92 -16.31
C ARG A 779 15.76 -24.97 -14.90
N ARG A 780 14.62 -24.29 -14.64
CA ARG A 780 13.91 -24.38 -13.36
C ARG A 780 13.09 -25.66 -13.24
N GLU A 781 12.53 -26.16 -14.34
CA GLU A 781 11.70 -27.39 -14.36
C GLU A 781 12.49 -28.72 -14.34
N GLY A 782 13.76 -28.70 -13.91
CA GLY A 782 14.35 -29.86 -13.23
C GLY A 782 14.94 -30.98 -14.09
N ILE A 783 15.46 -30.71 -15.30
CA ILE A 783 16.29 -31.69 -16.04
C ILE A 783 17.71 -31.18 -16.30
N CYS A 784 18.60 -31.42 -15.33
CA CYS A 784 20.03 -31.62 -15.61
C CYS A 784 20.69 -32.43 -14.47
N LYS A 785 20.86 -33.75 -14.67
CA LYS A 785 21.79 -34.54 -13.84
C LYS A 785 23.21 -34.41 -14.42
N LYS A 786 24.20 -34.53 -13.54
CA LYS A 786 25.63 -34.45 -13.89
C LYS A 786 26.03 -35.49 -14.95
N SER A 787 26.84 -35.05 -15.90
CA SER A 787 27.87 -35.82 -16.60
C SER A 787 29.12 -34.95 -16.66
#